data_AF-A0A2N2IGB8-F1
#
_entry.id   AF-A0A2N2IGB8-F1
#
_cell.length_a   1.000
_cell.length_b   1.000
_cell.length_c   1.000
_cell.angle_alpha   90.00
_cell.angle_beta   90.00
_cell.angle_gamma   90.00
#
_symmetry.space_group_name_H-M   'P 1'
#
loop_
_entity.id
_entity.type
_entity.pdbx_description
1 polymer ?
#
loop_
_entity_poly.entity_id
_entity_poly.type
_entity_poly.pdbx_seq_one_letter_code
_entity_poly.pdbx_strand_id
1 'polypeptide(L)'
;DCQGLRLLPDCRVEGAYGFVGVTLKQEAIRLENVDEVRANLPLHGAGLAVSIGGELERGATLDIALALVGKRAAARSEVSRDQLVGQCTGATHFVRAATVGAFVMSTGQRAKATTAVEILSIGAGASSESDKQVKSRDGNVAQCQKGTSSDEQPPDQCGALVRLDLAVLGQPVPTFEHERAAAICPKGFVLDGEKCTRSDSATVHPCQASQINECFDQCDRGEPRSCTLLSAMLATGQGVAKNVDRARKLAHGACEAGYSDGCVWLGTIDDEARQHEKAVASYERACAAGSGRGCTLLAAMVRVGRGLAADSGRARQLLERGCASGDVEACVVLEGGEPLGVGDDERDRRALAQAKRACEQGKPRGCATLGVYYAYGIGVEPDPVRGYSVLSQECEQKKNPFACIQQYTAMFYGIGTGTEDDGPWRRRQSLSKLNEVCDKAGSFTSSKAERDALCAASKSLDLWEVIQYPETLPNRELACDGADYGRACYIVGRVYDRGLAGAKRDVVKARAAHQAACLRGIAPSCAYWADALVAEGATVDDAVLRKLYDRGCTEARVGCGALGDRHRDGKGVTRDPNKALDLYRRGCSAGPYRQYDVAAQDEVACLRLGALHETGRQVPRDLGKAAEAYAFGCRGGGGEACLHTAKLFDHLPDKSKEHFGDAGKVYRRACKHGSKEGCAKAPAP
;
A
#
# COMPACT_ATOMS: atom_id res chain seq x y z
N ASP A 1 18.96 38.41 -12.18
CA ASP A 1 20.04 37.69 -12.87
C ASP A 1 20.60 36.51 -12.06
N CYS A 2 20.07 36.20 -10.86
CA CYS A 2 20.50 35.07 -10.02
C CYS A 2 22.03 35.02 -9.76
N GLN A 3 22.71 36.17 -9.75
CA GLN A 3 24.17 36.21 -9.58
C GLN A 3 24.65 36.11 -8.12
N GLY A 4 23.74 35.97 -7.15
CA GLY A 4 24.09 35.76 -5.75
C GLY A 4 22.88 35.58 -4.85
N LEU A 5 23.14 35.13 -3.62
CA LEU A 5 22.13 34.96 -2.58
C LEU A 5 22.42 35.90 -1.40
N ARG A 6 21.40 36.62 -0.94
CA ARG A 6 21.51 37.53 0.20
C ARG A 6 20.56 37.07 1.31
N LEU A 7 21.10 36.81 2.49
CA LEU A 7 20.30 36.51 3.68
C LEU A 7 19.65 37.79 4.22
N LEU A 8 18.38 37.71 4.58
CA LEU A 8 17.64 38.80 5.23
C LEU A 8 17.45 38.43 6.72
N PRO A 9 18.36 38.84 7.62
CA PRO A 9 18.38 38.36 9.00
C PRO A 9 17.16 38.80 9.81
N ASP A 10 16.60 39.96 9.50
CA ASP A 10 15.42 40.53 10.15
C ASP A 10 14.10 40.15 9.47
N CYS A 11 14.14 39.20 8.53
CA CYS A 11 12.95 38.65 7.88
C CYS A 11 12.72 37.21 8.33
N ARG A 12 11.58 36.94 8.98
CA ARG A 12 11.29 35.61 9.54
C ARG A 12 9.87 35.14 9.26
N VAL A 13 9.68 33.84 9.43
CA VAL A 13 8.37 33.18 9.43
C VAL A 13 8.12 32.71 10.85
N GLU A 14 6.92 32.94 11.38
CA GLU A 14 6.57 32.45 12.72
C GLU A 14 6.45 30.91 12.74
N GLY A 15 7.16 30.29 13.68
CA GLY A 15 7.22 28.84 13.86
C GLY A 15 8.59 28.37 14.34
N ALA A 16 8.69 27.10 14.71
CA ALA A 16 9.94 26.46 15.09
C ALA A 16 10.43 25.51 13.99
N TYR A 17 11.74 25.24 13.98
CA TYR A 17 12.31 24.14 13.22
C TYR A 17 12.39 22.90 14.11
N GLY A 18 11.69 21.84 13.74
CA GLY A 18 11.87 20.53 14.36
C GLY A 18 13.15 19.88 13.85
N PHE A 19 13.87 19.15 14.70
CA PHE A 19 15.01 18.33 14.29
C PHE A 19 14.59 16.87 14.17
N VAL A 20 15.06 16.21 13.11
CA VAL A 20 14.91 14.77 12.90
C VAL A 20 16.29 14.17 12.71
N GLY A 21 16.70 13.33 13.67
CA GLY A 21 17.95 12.58 13.60
C GLY A 21 17.92 11.51 12.51
N VAL A 22 19.08 11.24 11.90
CA VAL A 22 19.29 10.11 10.98
C VAL A 22 20.53 9.33 11.41
N THR A 23 20.64 8.07 10.98
CA THR A 23 21.90 7.34 11.13
C THR A 23 23.02 8.11 10.46
N LEU A 24 24.15 8.26 11.16
CA LEU A 24 25.32 9.00 10.67
C LEU A 24 25.65 8.58 9.22
N LYS A 25 25.61 9.55 8.31
CA LYS A 25 26.07 9.36 6.93
C LYS A 25 27.35 10.15 6.72
N GLN A 26 28.40 9.46 6.26
CA GLN A 26 29.68 10.09 5.95
C GLN A 26 29.92 10.05 4.45
N GLU A 27 30.29 11.20 3.88
CA GLU A 27 30.46 11.40 2.44
C GLU A 27 31.72 12.21 2.17
N ALA A 28 32.34 11.99 1.01
CA ALA A 28 33.49 12.76 0.54
C ALA A 28 33.28 13.18 -0.91
N ILE A 29 33.34 14.48 -1.16
CA ILE A 29 33.22 15.09 -2.48
C ILE A 29 34.58 15.66 -2.87
N ARG A 30 35.08 15.25 -4.03
CA ARG A 30 36.37 15.70 -4.58
C ARG A 30 36.15 16.58 -5.80
N LEU A 31 36.58 17.83 -5.69
CA LEU A 31 36.50 18.82 -6.75
C LEU A 31 37.90 19.08 -7.30
N GLU A 32 38.10 18.82 -8.58
CA GLU A 32 39.43 18.76 -9.19
C GLU A 32 39.82 20.00 -9.99
N ASN A 33 38.85 20.85 -10.29
CA ASN A 33 39.07 22.04 -11.09
C ASN A 33 38.15 23.17 -10.65
N VAL A 34 38.46 24.38 -11.12
CA VAL A 34 37.74 25.61 -10.78
C VAL A 34 36.27 25.56 -11.20
N ASP A 35 35.96 24.89 -12.31
CA ASP A 35 34.59 24.77 -12.81
C ASP A 35 33.75 23.85 -11.91
N GLU A 36 34.30 22.74 -11.43
CA GLU A 36 33.67 21.87 -10.44
C GLU A 36 33.46 22.58 -9.10
N VAL A 37 34.44 23.36 -8.63
CA VAL A 37 34.30 24.16 -7.39
C VAL A 37 33.15 25.16 -7.52
N ARG A 38 33.03 25.84 -8.67
CA ARG A 38 31.93 26.78 -8.93
C ARG A 38 30.58 26.09 -9.08
N ALA A 39 30.54 24.95 -9.77
CA ALA A 39 29.30 24.22 -10.03
C ALA A 39 28.69 23.58 -8.78
N ASN A 40 29.53 23.14 -7.84
CA ASN A 40 29.09 22.42 -6.64
C ASN A 40 28.99 23.31 -5.39
N LEU A 41 29.60 24.51 -5.38
CA LEU A 41 29.54 25.47 -4.26
C LEU A 41 28.97 26.83 -4.71
N PRO A 42 27.64 26.97 -4.85
CA PRO A 42 27.02 28.13 -5.51
C PRO A 42 27.10 29.44 -4.72
N LEU A 43 27.30 29.41 -3.39
CA LEU A 43 27.30 30.61 -2.55
C LEU A 43 28.69 31.25 -2.39
N HIS A 44 29.74 30.43 -2.24
CA HIS A 44 31.11 30.89 -1.94
C HIS A 44 32.16 30.26 -2.86
N GLY A 45 31.77 29.38 -3.79
CA GLY A 45 32.69 28.67 -4.68
C GLY A 45 33.47 29.57 -5.62
N ALA A 46 32.92 30.72 -6.03
CA ALA A 46 33.65 31.68 -6.85
C ALA A 46 34.84 32.31 -6.12
N GLY A 47 34.64 32.77 -4.88
CA GLY A 47 35.71 33.32 -4.05
C GLY A 47 36.72 32.26 -3.64
N LEU A 48 36.25 31.06 -3.27
CA LEU A 48 37.11 29.94 -2.96
C LEU A 48 37.96 29.54 -4.17
N ALA A 49 37.34 29.41 -5.35
CA ALA A 49 38.03 29.08 -6.59
C ALA A 49 39.10 30.11 -6.98
N VAL A 50 38.93 31.39 -6.66
CA VAL A 50 40.00 32.40 -6.82
C VAL A 50 41.14 32.14 -5.84
N SER A 51 40.83 31.83 -4.58
CA SER A 51 41.86 31.61 -3.55
C SER A 51 42.68 30.33 -3.73
N ILE A 52 42.10 29.26 -4.29
CA ILE A 52 42.77 27.96 -4.49
C ILE A 52 43.01 27.61 -5.96
N GLY A 53 42.62 28.48 -6.89
CA GLY A 53 42.68 28.18 -8.34
C GLY A 53 44.09 27.81 -8.81
N GLY A 54 45.10 28.56 -8.37
CA GLY A 54 46.50 28.23 -8.69
C GLY A 54 46.97 26.91 -8.07
N GLU A 55 46.42 26.48 -6.93
CA GLU A 55 46.70 25.16 -6.35
C GLU A 55 46.06 24.04 -7.19
N LEU A 56 44.81 24.22 -7.61
CA LEU A 56 44.07 23.28 -8.46
C LEU A 56 44.71 23.11 -9.84
N GLU A 57 45.18 24.20 -10.46
CA GLU A 57 45.93 24.18 -11.73
C GLU A 57 47.25 23.41 -11.61
N ARG A 58 47.88 23.42 -10.42
CA ARG A 58 49.09 22.62 -10.11
C ARG A 58 48.78 21.18 -9.71
N GLY A 59 47.54 20.72 -9.86
CA GLY A 59 47.12 19.34 -9.60
C GLY A 59 46.68 19.05 -8.16
N ALA A 60 46.42 20.07 -7.35
CA ALA A 60 45.72 19.89 -6.08
C ALA A 60 44.22 19.61 -6.31
N THR A 61 43.55 19.04 -5.32
CA THR A 61 42.09 18.88 -5.29
C THR A 61 41.50 19.62 -4.10
N LEU A 62 40.24 20.01 -4.18
CA LEU A 62 39.46 20.41 -3.01
C LEU A 62 38.61 19.22 -2.57
N ASP A 63 38.97 18.64 -1.43
CA ASP A 63 38.27 17.52 -0.83
C ASP A 63 37.35 18.05 0.28
N ILE A 64 36.06 17.69 0.21
CA ILE A 64 35.02 18.09 1.16
C ILE A 64 34.50 16.83 1.81
N ALA A 65 34.64 16.69 3.12
CA ALA A 65 34.10 15.56 3.86
C ALA A 65 32.96 16.01 4.78
N LEU A 66 31.88 15.24 4.77
CA LEU A 66 30.64 15.53 5.48
C LEU A 66 30.32 14.41 6.47
N ALA A 67 29.78 14.78 7.63
CA ALA A 67 29.23 13.88 8.63
C ALA A 67 27.82 14.35 8.99
N LEU A 68 26.80 13.73 8.40
CA LEU A 68 25.41 14.17 8.48
C LEU A 68 24.68 13.40 9.59
N VAL A 69 24.03 14.12 10.52
CA VAL A 69 23.34 13.52 11.67
C VAL A 69 21.83 13.78 11.70
N GLY A 70 21.33 14.70 10.89
CA GLY A 70 19.90 14.96 10.85
C GLY A 70 19.52 16.18 10.04
N LYS A 71 18.26 16.57 10.14
CA LYS A 71 17.71 17.72 9.43
C LYS A 71 16.83 18.55 10.35
N ARG A 72 17.01 19.87 10.32
CA ARG A 72 16.06 20.83 10.88
C ARG A 72 15.05 21.23 9.82
N ALA A 73 13.76 21.02 10.04
CA ALA A 73 12.72 21.37 9.07
C ALA A 73 11.70 22.32 9.68
N ALA A 74 11.30 23.33 8.92
CA ALA A 74 10.24 24.25 9.29
C ALA A 74 8.91 23.48 9.34
N ALA A 75 8.04 23.82 10.29
CA ALA A 75 6.69 23.25 10.38
C ALA A 75 5.81 23.56 9.14
N ARG A 76 6.19 24.55 8.33
CA ARG A 76 5.45 25.00 7.14
C ARG A 76 6.22 24.65 5.87
N SER A 77 5.54 24.03 4.90
CA SER A 77 6.10 23.69 3.59
C SER A 77 5.90 24.78 2.53
N GLU A 78 5.01 25.73 2.79
CA GLU A 78 4.72 26.89 1.94
C GLU A 78 4.54 28.12 2.82
N VAL A 79 5.10 29.25 2.37
CA VAL A 79 5.01 30.53 3.05
C VAL A 79 4.69 31.60 2.01
N SER A 80 3.62 32.34 2.23
CA SER A 80 3.23 33.49 1.42
C SER A 80 3.81 34.78 2.01
N ARG A 81 3.89 35.84 1.20
CA ARG A 81 4.55 37.10 1.61
C ARG A 81 3.89 37.79 2.79
N ASP A 82 2.58 37.63 2.94
CA ASP A 82 1.77 38.16 4.05
C ASP A 82 2.07 37.48 5.40
N GLN A 83 2.71 36.31 5.37
CA GLN A 83 3.09 35.55 6.57
C GLN A 83 4.51 35.86 7.05
N LEU A 84 5.20 36.76 6.35
CA LEU A 84 6.55 37.18 6.70
C LEU A 84 6.51 38.31 7.71
N VAL A 85 7.30 38.19 8.78
CA VAL A 85 7.39 39.16 9.86
C VAL A 85 8.76 39.83 9.85
N GLY A 86 8.78 41.16 9.95
CA GLY A 86 10.00 41.97 9.99
C GLY A 86 10.36 42.62 8.64
N GLN A 87 11.65 42.83 8.39
CA GLN A 87 12.13 43.54 7.19
C GLN A 87 12.28 42.58 5.99
N CYS A 88 11.14 42.24 5.39
CA CYS A 88 11.05 41.21 4.35
C CYS A 88 11.00 41.74 2.91
N THR A 89 11.24 43.03 2.71
CA THR A 89 11.24 43.65 1.38
C THR A 89 12.32 43.01 0.50
N GLY A 90 11.89 42.43 -0.62
CA GLY A 90 12.78 41.73 -1.56
C GLY A 90 12.98 40.24 -1.26
N ALA A 91 12.27 39.66 -0.29
CA ALA A 91 12.28 38.22 -0.07
C ALA A 91 11.72 37.46 -1.29
N THR A 92 12.46 36.43 -1.73
CA THR A 92 12.09 35.56 -2.85
C THR A 92 11.94 34.09 -2.42
N HIS A 93 12.73 33.68 -1.41
CA HIS A 93 12.74 32.34 -0.87
C HIS A 93 12.74 32.38 0.66
N PHE A 94 12.33 31.30 1.30
CA PHE A 94 12.56 31.04 2.72
C PHE A 94 13.35 29.75 2.91
N VAL A 95 14.05 29.64 4.04
CA VAL A 95 14.72 28.39 4.42
C VAL A 95 13.64 27.42 4.89
N ARG A 96 13.46 26.31 4.18
CA ARG A 96 12.48 25.30 4.55
C ARG A 96 13.10 24.28 5.49
N ALA A 97 14.34 23.92 5.23
CA ALA A 97 15.05 22.97 6.06
C ALA A 97 16.56 23.16 5.96
N ALA A 98 17.29 22.61 6.91
CA ALA A 98 18.73 22.59 6.93
C ALA A 98 19.23 21.21 7.36
N THR A 99 20.10 20.59 6.56
CA THR A 99 20.83 19.39 6.99
C THR A 99 21.91 19.80 7.97
N VAL A 100 21.99 19.05 9.07
CA VAL A 100 22.85 19.33 10.22
C VAL A 100 23.88 18.23 10.39
N GLY A 101 25.10 18.60 10.79
CA GLY A 101 26.21 17.68 10.91
C GLY A 101 27.53 18.33 11.31
N ALA A 102 28.61 17.79 10.74
CA ALA A 102 29.93 18.40 10.70
C ALA A 102 30.50 18.32 9.28
N PHE A 103 31.42 19.21 8.94
CA PHE A 103 32.14 19.16 7.68
C PHE A 103 33.59 19.63 7.82
N VAL A 104 34.44 19.13 6.92
CA VAL A 104 35.84 19.57 6.77
C VAL A 104 36.10 19.77 5.27
N MET A 105 36.68 20.91 4.91
CA MET A 105 37.17 21.21 3.57
C MET A 105 38.68 21.36 3.61
N SER A 106 39.39 20.58 2.80
CA SER A 106 40.85 20.57 2.75
C SER A 106 41.38 20.44 1.33
N THR A 107 42.60 20.92 1.10
CA THR A 107 43.30 20.71 -0.16
C THR A 107 44.07 19.39 -0.16
N GLY A 108 43.77 18.53 -1.14
CA GLY A 108 44.38 17.21 -1.32
C GLY A 108 45.27 17.13 -2.57
N GLN A 109 45.78 15.93 -2.86
CA GLN A 109 46.55 15.62 -4.07
C GLN A 109 45.77 14.67 -4.97
N ARG A 110 45.74 14.96 -6.28
CA ARG A 110 44.99 14.16 -7.27
C ARG A 110 45.38 12.67 -7.31
N ALA A 111 46.64 12.35 -7.01
CA ALA A 111 47.16 10.97 -7.03
C ALA A 111 46.79 10.12 -5.80
N LYS A 112 46.25 10.72 -4.73
CA LYS A 112 45.92 10.00 -3.49
C LYS A 112 44.40 10.01 -3.27
N ALA A 113 43.78 8.83 -3.30
CA ALA A 113 42.41 8.67 -2.86
C ALA A 113 42.37 8.82 -1.33
N THR A 114 41.63 9.81 -0.84
CA THR A 114 41.47 10.07 0.60
C THR A 114 40.01 9.85 0.94
N THR A 115 39.73 9.02 1.95
CA THR A 115 38.36 8.70 2.37
C THR A 115 37.74 9.81 3.22
N ALA A 116 36.41 9.84 3.33
CA ALA A 116 35.71 10.77 4.23
C ALA A 116 36.24 10.65 5.66
N VAL A 117 36.46 9.44 6.16
CA VAL A 117 36.97 9.19 7.52
C VAL A 117 38.36 9.76 7.73
N GLU A 118 39.27 9.60 6.76
CA GLU A 118 40.62 10.15 6.82
C GLU A 118 40.59 11.68 6.85
N ILE A 119 39.80 12.32 5.98
CA ILE A 119 39.67 13.78 5.92
C ILE A 119 39.04 14.32 7.21
N LEU A 120 38.00 13.67 7.72
CA LEU A 120 37.33 14.07 8.96
C LEU A 120 38.25 13.87 10.19
N SER A 121 39.23 12.96 10.13
CA SER A 121 40.21 12.72 11.19
C SER A 121 41.30 13.79 11.26
N ILE A 122 41.51 14.57 10.18
CA ILE A 122 42.44 15.72 10.16
C ILE A 122 42.03 16.78 11.19
N GLY A 123 40.76 16.80 11.62
CA GLY A 123 40.22 17.73 12.61
C GLY A 123 40.24 17.27 14.08
N ALA A 124 40.75 16.08 14.40
CA ALA A 124 40.63 15.48 15.74
C ALA A 124 41.86 15.67 16.67
N GLY A 125 42.92 16.37 16.23
CA GLY A 125 44.19 16.52 16.98
C GLY A 125 44.73 17.96 17.05
N ALA A 126 45.64 18.21 17.99
CA ALA A 126 46.28 19.51 18.21
C ALA A 126 47.40 19.81 17.17
N SER A 127 47.32 20.98 16.52
CA SER A 127 48.35 21.69 15.75
C SER A 127 49.39 20.80 15.04
N SER A 128 49.01 20.20 13.91
CA SER A 128 49.93 19.47 13.03
C SER A 128 50.03 20.12 11.64
N GLU A 129 51.00 19.71 10.82
CA GLU A 129 51.16 20.15 9.41
C GLU A 129 49.88 19.98 8.58
N SER A 130 49.03 19.03 8.97
CA SER A 130 47.70 18.73 8.45
C SER A 130 46.69 19.89 8.61
N ASP A 131 46.77 20.69 9.68
CA ASP A 131 45.88 21.83 9.89
C ASP A 131 46.13 22.95 8.86
N LYS A 132 47.34 23.04 8.28
CA LYS A 132 47.67 24.05 7.26
C LYS A 132 46.95 23.82 5.92
N GLN A 133 46.39 22.63 5.71
CA GLN A 133 45.68 22.25 4.48
C GLN A 133 44.15 22.36 4.63
N VAL A 134 43.64 22.62 5.84
CA VAL A 134 42.21 22.82 6.09
C VAL A 134 41.84 24.24 5.67
N LYS A 135 40.91 24.37 4.72
CA LYS A 135 40.40 25.65 4.24
C LYS A 135 39.16 26.10 5.03
N SER A 136 38.34 25.17 5.51
CA SER A 136 37.17 25.45 6.35
C SER A 136 36.72 24.21 7.12
N ARG A 137 36.17 24.38 8.32
CA ARG A 137 35.52 23.29 9.09
C ARG A 137 34.49 23.84 10.06
N ASP A 138 33.46 23.05 10.34
CA ASP A 138 32.49 23.32 11.41
C ASP A 138 31.89 21.99 11.92
N GLY A 139 31.47 21.97 13.18
CA GLY A 139 30.99 20.78 13.87
C GLY A 139 32.11 19.79 14.27
N ASN A 140 31.84 18.99 15.30
CA ASN A 140 32.75 17.99 15.85
C ASN A 140 32.31 16.59 15.42
N VAL A 141 33.08 16.00 14.50
CA VAL A 141 32.81 14.67 13.92
C VAL A 141 32.73 13.57 14.97
N ALA A 142 33.59 13.62 16.00
CA ALA A 142 33.59 12.61 17.05
C ALA A 142 32.31 12.68 17.91
N GLN A 143 31.69 13.87 18.04
CA GLN A 143 30.37 13.99 18.66
C GLN A 143 29.25 13.59 17.70
N CYS A 144 29.39 13.87 16.40
CA CYS A 144 28.45 13.40 15.39
C CYS A 144 28.29 11.88 15.36
N GLN A 145 29.36 11.13 15.66
CA GLN A 145 29.33 9.67 15.75
C GLN A 145 28.46 9.12 16.89
N LYS A 146 28.12 9.96 17.88
CA LYS A 146 27.22 9.58 18.96
C LYS A 146 25.75 9.78 18.61
N GLY A 147 25.46 10.44 17.49
CA GLY A 147 24.10 10.74 17.05
C GLY A 147 23.33 9.50 16.61
N THR A 148 22.04 9.48 16.94
CA THR A 148 21.12 8.39 16.60
C THR A 148 19.91 8.90 15.83
N SER A 149 19.23 8.02 15.10
CA SER A 149 17.99 8.37 14.38
C SER A 149 16.81 8.69 15.29
N SER A 150 16.94 8.49 16.60
CA SER A 150 15.94 8.83 17.62
C SER A 150 16.20 10.17 18.30
N ASP A 151 17.30 10.85 18.00
CA ASP A 151 17.64 12.11 18.66
C ASP A 151 16.66 13.22 18.25
N GLU A 152 16.08 13.91 19.23
CA GLU A 152 15.17 15.04 19.03
C GLU A 152 15.92 16.36 18.78
N GLN A 153 17.25 16.37 18.97
CA GLN A 153 18.16 17.49 18.70
C GLN A 153 19.52 16.96 18.22
N PRO A 154 20.28 17.73 17.42
CA PRO A 154 21.62 17.30 17.01
C PRO A 154 22.52 17.13 18.24
N PRO A 155 23.42 16.13 18.27
CA PRO A 155 24.38 15.96 19.35
C PRO A 155 25.16 17.24 19.62
N ASP A 156 25.55 17.45 20.88
CA ASP A 156 26.34 18.61 21.27
C ASP A 156 27.58 18.76 20.39
N GLN A 157 27.80 19.96 19.87
CA GLN A 157 28.87 20.30 18.93
C GLN A 157 28.77 19.62 17.54
N CYS A 158 27.70 18.89 17.21
CA CYS A 158 27.41 18.37 15.86
C CYS A 158 26.26 19.15 15.18
N GLY A 159 26.27 20.47 15.34
CA GLY A 159 25.18 21.36 14.92
C GLY A 159 25.43 22.13 13.63
N ALA A 160 26.50 21.87 12.89
CA ALA A 160 26.88 22.67 11.73
C ALA A 160 25.84 22.55 10.61
N LEU A 161 25.50 23.68 9.98
CA LEU A 161 24.57 23.69 8.84
C LEU A 161 25.34 23.30 7.57
N VAL A 162 25.12 22.09 7.10
CA VAL A 162 25.84 21.52 5.95
C VAL A 162 25.14 21.84 4.63
N ARG A 163 23.81 21.82 4.60
CA ARG A 163 23.01 22.08 3.39
C ARG A 163 21.73 22.81 3.74
N LEU A 164 21.39 23.85 2.97
CA LEU A 164 20.13 24.57 3.10
C LEU A 164 19.17 24.19 1.98
N ASP A 165 17.93 23.89 2.34
CA ASP A 165 16.82 23.72 1.42
C ASP A 165 16.02 25.02 1.36
N LEU A 166 16.05 25.67 0.20
CA LEU A 166 15.32 26.90 -0.05
C LEU A 166 14.02 26.61 -0.80
N ALA A 167 12.93 27.24 -0.39
CA ALA A 167 11.65 27.19 -1.07
C ALA A 167 11.24 28.58 -1.53
N VAL A 168 10.74 28.70 -2.77
CA VAL A 168 10.24 29.96 -3.34
C VAL A 168 8.97 30.37 -2.58
N LEU A 169 8.85 31.65 -2.26
CA LEU A 169 7.65 32.18 -1.60
C LEU A 169 6.44 32.10 -2.53
N GLY A 170 5.33 31.53 -2.03
CA GLY A 170 4.07 31.40 -2.78
C GLY A 170 4.12 30.49 -4.00
N GLN A 171 5.08 29.55 -4.09
CA GLN A 171 5.07 28.51 -5.11
C GLN A 171 5.06 27.11 -4.47
N PRO A 172 4.19 26.21 -4.97
CA PRO A 172 4.19 24.82 -4.54
C PRO A 172 5.48 24.13 -5.00
N VAL A 173 6.01 23.27 -4.13
CA VAL A 173 7.23 22.50 -4.40
C VAL A 173 6.90 21.36 -5.40
N PRO A 174 7.65 21.19 -6.50
CA PRO A 174 7.45 20.08 -7.45
C PRO A 174 7.57 18.70 -6.77
N THR A 175 6.68 17.78 -7.15
CA THR A 175 6.32 16.54 -6.45
C THR A 175 7.06 15.27 -6.89
N PHE A 176 8.12 15.36 -7.70
CA PHE A 176 8.85 14.19 -8.22
C PHE A 176 10.24 14.02 -7.58
N GLU A 177 10.45 12.89 -6.90
CA GLU A 177 11.66 12.63 -6.09
C GLU A 177 12.74 11.79 -6.78
N HIS A 178 12.65 11.52 -8.08
CA HIS A 178 13.81 11.01 -8.85
C HIS A 178 14.62 12.11 -9.54
N GLU A 179 14.19 13.37 -9.44
CA GLU A 179 14.90 14.53 -9.98
C GLU A 179 15.69 15.33 -8.93
N ARG A 180 15.62 14.98 -7.63
CA ARG A 180 16.18 15.84 -6.56
C ARG A 180 17.32 15.29 -5.73
N ALA A 181 17.66 14.01 -5.85
CA ALA A 181 18.94 13.51 -5.35
C ALA A 181 20.10 13.83 -6.31
N ALA A 182 19.80 14.04 -7.60
CA ALA A 182 20.71 14.74 -8.48
C ALA A 182 20.68 16.23 -8.11
N ALA A 183 21.83 16.79 -7.74
CA ALA A 183 22.03 18.21 -7.97
C ALA A 183 21.60 18.49 -9.42
N ILE A 184 20.61 19.37 -9.64
CA ILE A 184 20.39 19.91 -10.97
C ILE A 184 21.67 20.66 -11.27
N CYS A 185 22.55 20.01 -12.01
CA CYS A 185 23.83 20.60 -12.33
C CYS A 185 23.57 21.89 -13.12
N PRO A 186 24.35 22.95 -12.87
CA PRO A 186 24.22 24.18 -13.64
C PRO A 186 24.25 23.88 -15.14
N LYS A 187 23.58 24.72 -15.93
CA LYS A 187 23.49 24.52 -17.38
C LYS A 187 24.90 24.30 -17.99
N GLY A 188 25.10 23.17 -18.67
CA GLY A 188 26.41 22.76 -19.23
C GLY A 188 27.17 21.72 -18.41
N PHE A 189 26.63 21.30 -17.27
CA PHE A 189 27.19 20.27 -16.39
C PHE A 189 26.24 19.07 -16.28
N VAL A 190 26.81 17.88 -16.10
CA VAL A 190 26.11 16.60 -15.84
C VAL A 190 26.53 16.06 -14.48
N LEU A 191 25.68 15.24 -13.89
CA LEU A 191 25.98 14.57 -12.63
C LEU A 191 26.91 13.38 -12.90
N ASP A 192 28.08 13.37 -12.26
CA ASP A 192 29.03 12.26 -12.24
C ASP A 192 29.31 11.90 -10.79
N GLY A 193 28.83 10.72 -10.36
CA GLY A 193 28.78 10.35 -8.95
C GLY A 193 27.95 11.33 -8.12
N GLU A 194 28.56 11.94 -7.10
CA GLU A 194 27.93 12.92 -6.20
C GLU A 194 28.24 14.39 -6.58
N LYS A 195 28.90 14.64 -7.72
CA LYS A 195 29.30 16.00 -8.14
C LYS A 195 28.81 16.35 -9.55
N CYS A 196 28.66 17.64 -9.77
CA CYS A 196 28.45 18.20 -11.10
C CYS A 196 29.78 18.41 -11.81
N THR A 197 29.95 17.76 -12.97
CA THR A 197 31.11 17.88 -13.86
C THR A 197 30.68 18.35 -15.25
N ARG A 198 31.63 18.84 -16.04
CA ARG A 198 31.34 19.33 -17.39
C ARG A 198 30.96 18.14 -18.29
N SER A 199 29.89 18.29 -19.07
CA SER A 199 29.43 17.26 -19.99
C SER A 199 30.35 17.15 -21.21
N ASP A 200 31.35 16.27 -21.13
CA ASP A 200 32.09 15.84 -22.32
C ASP A 200 31.43 14.57 -22.89
N SER A 201 31.47 14.38 -24.22
CA SER A 201 30.81 13.26 -24.93
C SER A 201 31.25 11.86 -24.50
N ALA A 202 32.30 11.77 -23.67
CA ALA A 202 32.84 10.53 -23.13
C ALA A 202 32.24 10.13 -21.76
N THR A 203 31.38 10.95 -21.14
CA THR A 203 30.86 10.70 -19.79
C THR A 203 29.59 9.85 -19.81
N VAL A 204 29.60 8.66 -19.20
CA VAL A 204 28.42 7.78 -19.10
C VAL A 204 27.51 8.30 -17.99
N HIS A 205 26.23 8.54 -18.28
CA HIS A 205 25.30 9.12 -17.31
C HIS A 205 23.87 8.62 -17.51
N PRO A 206 22.98 8.70 -16.50
CA PRO A 206 21.58 8.35 -16.66
C PRO A 206 20.85 9.30 -17.61
N CYS A 207 20.16 8.75 -18.61
CA CYS A 207 19.35 9.54 -19.54
C CYS A 207 18.10 10.13 -18.89
N GLN A 208 17.55 11.17 -19.52
CA GLN A 208 16.22 11.68 -19.17
C GLN A 208 15.13 11.00 -19.99
N ALA A 209 13.98 10.68 -19.36
CA ALA A 209 12.87 10.01 -20.04
C ALA A 209 12.28 10.80 -21.23
N SER A 210 12.46 12.12 -21.26
CA SER A 210 12.08 13.00 -22.36
C SER A 210 13.05 12.94 -23.55
N GLN A 211 14.26 12.41 -23.36
CA GLN A 211 15.33 12.37 -24.35
C GLN A 211 15.58 10.92 -24.79
N ILE A 212 14.66 10.37 -25.58
CA ILE A 212 14.68 8.95 -25.92
C ILE A 212 15.96 8.49 -26.65
N ASN A 213 16.52 9.37 -27.50
CA ASN A 213 17.76 9.08 -28.23
C ASN A 213 18.98 9.03 -27.29
N GLU A 214 18.98 9.85 -26.23
CA GLU A 214 19.99 9.79 -25.16
C GLU A 214 19.86 8.47 -24.39
N CYS A 215 18.63 7.98 -24.14
CA CYS A 215 18.44 6.68 -23.50
C CYS A 215 18.95 5.51 -24.34
N PHE A 216 18.87 5.58 -25.67
CA PHE A 216 19.52 4.62 -26.55
C PHE A 216 21.05 4.71 -26.42
N ASP A 217 21.63 5.91 -26.55
CA ASP A 217 23.08 6.11 -26.46
C ASP A 217 23.66 5.66 -25.10
N GLN A 218 23.09 6.13 -23.99
CA GLN A 218 23.59 5.78 -22.65
C GLN A 218 23.39 4.29 -22.33
N CYS A 219 22.31 3.67 -22.82
CA CYS A 219 22.15 2.23 -22.67
C CYS A 219 23.15 1.43 -23.52
N ASP A 220 23.41 1.84 -24.78
CA ASP A 220 24.40 1.20 -25.64
C ASP A 220 25.83 1.31 -25.04
N ARG A 221 26.06 2.34 -24.23
CA ARG A 221 27.27 2.54 -23.43
C ARG A 221 27.28 1.77 -22.10
N GLY A 222 26.25 0.96 -21.84
CA GLY A 222 26.17 0.06 -20.70
C GLY A 222 25.62 0.69 -19.42
N GLU A 223 25.00 1.88 -19.47
CA GLU A 223 24.43 2.52 -18.28
C GLU A 223 23.13 1.80 -17.84
N PRO A 224 23.12 1.12 -16.67
CA PRO A 224 22.04 0.20 -16.31
C PRO A 224 20.68 0.88 -16.11
N ARG A 225 20.67 2.13 -15.64
CA ARG A 225 19.42 2.88 -15.40
C ARG A 225 18.76 3.28 -16.71
N SER A 226 19.53 3.71 -17.69
CA SER A 226 19.09 4.05 -19.04
C SER A 226 18.57 2.81 -19.76
N CYS A 227 19.27 1.67 -19.63
CA CYS A 227 18.78 0.39 -20.18
C CYS A 227 17.47 -0.08 -19.54
N THR A 228 17.30 0.12 -18.23
CA THR A 228 16.07 -0.23 -17.53
C THR A 228 14.91 0.66 -17.96
N LEU A 229 15.15 1.97 -18.09
CA LEU A 229 14.16 2.93 -18.56
C LEU A 229 13.73 2.63 -20.00
N LEU A 230 14.69 2.36 -20.88
CA LEU A 230 14.43 1.97 -22.27
C LEU A 230 13.69 0.63 -22.37
N SER A 231 14.03 -0.34 -21.52
CA SER A 231 13.29 -1.60 -21.41
C SER A 231 11.81 -1.36 -21.08
N ALA A 232 11.53 -0.54 -20.06
CA ALA A 232 10.17 -0.19 -19.67
C ALA A 232 9.38 0.46 -20.83
N MET A 233 10.01 1.42 -21.53
CA MET A 233 9.40 2.09 -22.68
C MET A 233 9.07 1.13 -23.82
N LEU A 234 9.99 0.21 -24.14
CA LEU A 234 9.79 -0.79 -25.19
C LEU A 234 8.77 -1.87 -24.79
N ALA A 235 8.69 -2.26 -23.52
CA ALA A 235 7.70 -3.23 -23.04
C ALA A 235 6.27 -2.65 -23.08
N THR A 236 6.12 -1.37 -22.74
CA THR A 236 4.83 -0.68 -22.63
C THR A 236 4.39 0.00 -23.93
N GLY A 237 5.32 0.35 -24.82
CA GLY A 237 5.06 1.16 -26.01
C GLY A 237 4.95 2.67 -25.74
N GLN A 238 5.47 3.14 -24.61
CA GLN A 238 5.44 4.56 -24.24
C GLN A 238 6.55 5.34 -24.95
N GLY A 239 6.19 6.24 -25.86
CA GLY A 239 7.14 7.09 -26.59
C GLY A 239 7.93 6.38 -27.71
N VAL A 240 7.90 5.04 -27.75
CA VAL A 240 8.50 4.18 -28.80
C VAL A 240 7.56 3.05 -29.17
N ALA A 241 7.75 2.48 -30.37
CA ALA A 241 7.04 1.27 -30.78
C ALA A 241 7.32 0.12 -29.81
N LYS A 242 6.26 -0.56 -29.36
CA LYS A 242 6.35 -1.70 -28.45
C LYS A 242 7.20 -2.82 -29.06
N ASN A 243 8.18 -3.29 -28.30
CA ASN A 243 9.07 -4.40 -28.66
C ASN A 243 9.49 -5.16 -27.39
N VAL A 244 8.71 -6.19 -27.04
CA VAL A 244 8.88 -6.95 -25.80
C VAL A 244 10.18 -7.76 -25.80
N ASP A 245 10.61 -8.29 -26.95
CA ASP A 245 11.84 -9.09 -27.04
C ASP A 245 13.09 -8.23 -26.77
N ARG A 246 13.12 -7.02 -27.34
CA ARG A 246 14.21 -6.06 -27.07
C ARG A 246 14.14 -5.58 -25.62
N ALA A 247 12.94 -5.27 -25.11
CA ALA A 247 12.76 -4.88 -23.71
C ALA A 247 13.30 -5.93 -22.74
N ARG A 248 12.98 -7.20 -22.98
CA ARG A 248 13.44 -8.33 -22.16
C ARG A 248 14.96 -8.45 -22.14
N LYS A 249 15.62 -8.31 -23.30
CA LYS A 249 17.09 -8.34 -23.40
C LYS A 249 17.74 -7.20 -22.60
N LEU A 250 17.19 -5.99 -22.69
CA LEU A 250 17.70 -4.83 -21.95
C LEU A 250 17.49 -4.96 -20.44
N ALA A 251 16.32 -5.41 -20.00
CA ALA A 251 16.04 -5.69 -18.58
C ALA A 251 16.96 -6.78 -18.03
N HIS A 252 17.22 -7.83 -18.83
CA HIS A 252 18.15 -8.88 -18.45
C HIS A 252 19.57 -8.34 -18.28
N GLY A 253 20.09 -7.57 -19.24
CA GLY A 253 21.41 -6.94 -19.12
C GLY A 253 21.53 -6.03 -17.89
N ALA A 254 20.52 -5.19 -17.62
CA ALA A 254 20.50 -4.35 -16.43
C ALA A 254 20.42 -5.16 -15.12
N CYS A 255 19.67 -6.26 -15.10
CA CYS A 255 19.60 -7.17 -13.96
C CYS A 255 20.94 -7.89 -13.70
N GLU A 256 21.63 -8.33 -14.75
CA GLU A 256 22.98 -8.92 -14.63
C GLU A 256 24.02 -7.89 -14.16
N ALA A 257 23.84 -6.62 -14.50
CA ALA A 257 24.65 -5.52 -13.98
C ALA A 257 24.33 -5.16 -12.50
N GLY A 258 23.43 -5.90 -11.84
CA GLY A 258 23.06 -5.68 -10.43
C GLY A 258 22.04 -4.56 -10.21
N TYR A 259 21.46 -4.00 -11.27
CA TYR A 259 20.45 -2.95 -11.15
C TYR A 259 19.08 -3.56 -10.83
N SER A 260 18.62 -3.36 -9.60
CA SER A 260 17.46 -4.06 -9.05
C SER A 260 16.15 -3.83 -9.82
N ASP A 261 15.96 -2.64 -10.38
CA ASP A 261 14.77 -2.33 -11.19
C ASP A 261 14.80 -3.04 -12.54
N GLY A 262 15.99 -3.33 -13.08
CA GLY A 262 16.15 -4.17 -14.27
C GLY A 262 15.65 -5.59 -14.01
N CYS A 263 15.95 -6.14 -12.81
CA CYS A 263 15.42 -7.43 -12.39
C CYS A 263 13.89 -7.41 -12.18
N VAL A 264 13.33 -6.30 -11.66
CA VAL A 264 11.87 -6.13 -11.56
C VAL A 264 11.22 -6.18 -12.94
N TRP A 265 11.73 -5.43 -13.91
CA TRP A 265 11.18 -5.41 -15.27
C TRP A 265 11.32 -6.74 -15.99
N LEU A 266 12.45 -7.43 -15.82
CA LEU A 266 12.63 -8.79 -16.35
C LEU A 266 11.57 -9.74 -15.78
N GLY A 267 11.35 -9.69 -14.47
CA GLY A 267 10.35 -10.51 -13.80
C GLY A 267 8.93 -10.22 -14.29
N THR A 268 8.58 -8.96 -14.52
CA THR A 268 7.25 -8.56 -15.02
C THR A 268 7.02 -9.04 -16.45
N ILE A 269 8.01 -8.89 -17.33
CA ILE A 269 7.93 -9.39 -18.71
C ILE A 269 7.77 -10.91 -18.73
N ASP A 270 8.52 -11.63 -17.88
CA ASP A 270 8.44 -13.09 -17.79
C ASP A 270 7.11 -13.56 -17.18
N ASP A 271 6.56 -12.85 -16.19
CA ASP A 271 5.25 -13.17 -15.59
C ASP A 271 4.09 -12.99 -16.59
N GLU A 272 4.11 -11.89 -17.36
CA GLU A 272 3.13 -11.65 -18.44
C GLU A 272 3.21 -12.74 -19.52
N ALA A 273 4.41 -13.23 -19.82
CA ALA A 273 4.64 -14.35 -20.74
C ALA A 273 4.29 -15.72 -20.15
N ARG A 274 3.71 -15.77 -18.94
CA ARG A 274 3.38 -16.99 -18.18
C ARG A 274 4.60 -17.86 -17.82
N GLN A 275 5.79 -17.28 -17.80
CA GLN A 275 7.03 -17.94 -17.38
C GLN A 275 7.27 -17.67 -15.89
N HIS A 276 6.30 -18.04 -15.06
CA HIS A 276 6.22 -17.66 -13.65
C HIS A 276 7.45 -18.06 -12.83
N GLU A 277 8.07 -19.21 -13.10
CA GLU A 277 9.28 -19.67 -12.42
C GLU A 277 10.48 -18.74 -12.68
N LYS A 278 10.61 -18.21 -13.91
CA LYS A 278 11.66 -17.24 -14.27
C LYS A 278 11.37 -15.87 -13.67
N ALA A 279 10.10 -15.49 -13.60
CA ALA A 279 9.67 -14.28 -12.93
C ALA A 279 10.04 -14.30 -11.44
N VAL A 280 9.77 -15.43 -10.77
CA VAL A 280 10.15 -15.66 -9.37
C VAL A 280 11.64 -15.50 -9.17
N ALA A 281 12.48 -16.14 -10.00
CA ALA A 281 13.93 -16.00 -9.90
C ALA A 281 14.41 -14.54 -10.08
N SER A 282 13.79 -13.80 -10.98
CA SER A 282 14.11 -12.38 -11.22
C SER A 282 13.69 -11.49 -10.05
N TYR A 283 12.51 -11.72 -9.47
CA TYR A 283 12.04 -11.00 -8.29
C TYR A 283 12.83 -11.35 -7.02
N GLU A 284 13.30 -12.60 -6.88
CA GLU A 284 14.23 -13.00 -5.82
C GLU A 284 15.53 -12.20 -5.89
N ARG A 285 16.12 -12.05 -7.09
CA ARG A 285 17.30 -11.21 -7.30
C ARG A 285 17.03 -9.74 -7.00
N ALA A 286 15.89 -9.20 -7.46
CA ALA A 286 15.50 -7.82 -7.18
C ALA A 286 15.35 -7.56 -5.67
N CYS A 287 14.68 -8.46 -4.95
CA CYS A 287 14.47 -8.37 -3.51
C CYS A 287 15.77 -8.56 -2.71
N ALA A 288 16.66 -9.45 -3.16
CA ALA A 288 18.00 -9.62 -2.57
C ALA A 288 18.88 -8.39 -2.76
N ALA A 289 18.74 -7.69 -3.88
CA ALA A 289 19.39 -6.41 -4.15
C ALA A 289 18.76 -5.20 -3.42
N GLY A 290 17.77 -5.43 -2.54
CA GLY A 290 17.15 -4.40 -1.71
C GLY A 290 15.95 -3.68 -2.35
N SER A 291 15.51 -4.07 -3.54
CA SER A 291 14.31 -3.48 -4.16
C SER A 291 13.05 -3.88 -3.39
N GLY A 292 12.40 -2.89 -2.77
CA GLY A 292 11.15 -3.11 -2.06
C GLY A 292 10.05 -3.64 -2.99
N ARG A 293 9.95 -3.09 -4.22
CA ARG A 293 9.00 -3.55 -5.24
C ARG A 293 9.26 -4.98 -5.67
N GLY A 294 10.53 -5.37 -5.79
CA GLY A 294 10.92 -6.77 -6.05
C GLY A 294 10.45 -7.71 -4.95
N CYS A 295 10.57 -7.30 -3.69
CA CYS A 295 10.07 -8.08 -2.55
C CYS A 295 8.54 -8.20 -2.54
N THR A 296 7.82 -7.12 -2.85
CA THR A 296 6.34 -7.11 -2.94
C THR A 296 5.82 -8.04 -4.01
N LEU A 297 6.39 -7.98 -5.21
CA LEU A 297 6.00 -8.84 -6.34
C LEU A 297 6.33 -10.31 -6.04
N LEU A 298 7.49 -10.60 -5.44
CA LEU A 298 7.82 -11.95 -5.00
C LEU A 298 6.81 -12.45 -3.94
N ALA A 299 6.47 -11.61 -2.96
CA ALA A 299 5.50 -11.97 -1.94
C ALA A 299 4.13 -12.31 -2.51
N ALA A 300 3.68 -11.56 -3.52
CA ALA A 300 2.44 -11.85 -4.23
C ALA A 300 2.47 -13.24 -4.87
N MET A 301 3.58 -13.59 -5.55
CA MET A 301 3.77 -14.90 -6.19
C MET A 301 3.81 -16.04 -5.16
N VAL A 302 4.54 -15.84 -4.06
CA VAL A 302 4.68 -16.81 -2.96
C VAL A 302 3.35 -17.02 -2.24
N ARG A 303 2.55 -15.98 -2.05
CA ARG A 303 1.26 -16.07 -1.34
C ARG A 303 0.27 -16.97 -2.07
N VAL A 304 0.22 -16.88 -3.40
CA VAL A 304 -0.73 -17.62 -4.24
C VAL A 304 -0.15 -18.92 -4.82
N GLY A 305 1.15 -19.17 -4.65
CA GLY A 305 1.84 -20.32 -5.23
C GLY A 305 1.95 -20.26 -6.75
N ARG A 306 2.21 -19.07 -7.32
CA ARG A 306 2.39 -18.90 -8.77
C ARG A 306 3.86 -18.99 -9.14
N GLY A 307 4.26 -20.06 -9.83
CA GLY A 307 5.66 -20.32 -10.19
C GLY A 307 6.53 -20.84 -9.03
N LEU A 308 5.93 -21.08 -7.87
CA LEU A 308 6.53 -21.73 -6.71
C LEU A 308 5.44 -22.27 -5.77
N ALA A 309 5.81 -23.00 -4.71
CA ALA A 309 4.85 -23.43 -3.70
C ALA A 309 4.30 -22.25 -2.88
N ALA A 310 3.01 -22.32 -2.52
CA ALA A 310 2.37 -21.29 -1.71
C ALA A 310 2.91 -21.30 -0.27
N ASP A 311 3.27 -20.13 0.25
CA ASP A 311 3.76 -19.96 1.63
C ASP A 311 3.38 -18.57 2.18
N SER A 312 2.32 -18.52 2.96
CA SER A 312 1.82 -17.26 3.53
C SER A 312 2.77 -16.64 4.55
N GLY A 313 3.58 -17.45 5.26
CA GLY A 313 4.56 -16.97 6.23
C GLY A 313 5.73 -16.28 5.54
N ARG A 314 6.27 -16.92 4.49
CA ARG A 314 7.32 -16.33 3.65
C ARG A 314 6.82 -15.11 2.90
N ALA A 315 5.60 -15.13 2.37
CA ALA A 315 5.02 -13.96 1.69
C ALA A 315 4.94 -12.75 2.64
N ARG A 316 4.52 -12.95 3.90
CA ARG A 316 4.50 -11.88 4.90
C ARG A 316 5.89 -11.33 5.19
N GLN A 317 6.90 -12.17 5.40
CA GLN A 317 8.29 -11.71 5.63
C GLN A 317 8.83 -10.89 4.44
N LEU A 318 8.47 -11.28 3.22
CA LEU A 318 8.84 -10.57 2.01
C LEU A 318 8.14 -9.21 1.90
N LEU A 319 6.85 -9.12 2.27
CA LEU A 319 6.15 -7.84 2.36
C LEU A 319 6.73 -6.95 3.47
N GLU A 320 7.12 -7.51 4.62
CA GLU A 320 7.79 -6.77 5.69
C GLU A 320 9.12 -6.18 5.20
N ARG A 321 9.89 -6.96 4.44
CA ARG A 321 11.11 -6.47 3.77
C ARG A 321 10.82 -5.44 2.69
N GLY A 322 9.78 -5.64 1.89
CA GLY A 322 9.33 -4.67 0.88
C GLY A 322 9.00 -3.32 1.50
N CYS A 323 8.21 -3.36 2.58
CA CYS A 323 7.84 -2.20 3.37
C CYS A 323 9.07 -1.56 4.04
N ALA A 324 9.99 -2.37 4.58
CA ALA A 324 11.27 -1.94 5.14
C ALA A 324 12.17 -1.23 4.11
N SER A 325 12.09 -1.61 2.84
CA SER A 325 12.77 -0.94 1.73
C SER A 325 11.99 0.26 1.17
N GLY A 326 10.87 0.65 1.78
CA GLY A 326 10.06 1.80 1.39
C GLY A 326 9.04 1.53 0.28
N ASP A 327 8.78 0.26 -0.06
CA ASP A 327 7.69 -0.11 -0.97
C ASP A 327 6.35 -0.07 -0.24
N VAL A 328 5.54 0.91 -0.60
CA VAL A 328 4.28 1.20 0.07
C VAL A 328 3.21 0.16 -0.25
N GLU A 329 3.24 -0.46 -1.43
CA GLU A 329 2.30 -1.53 -1.77
C GLU A 329 2.51 -2.73 -0.85
N ALA A 330 3.76 -3.06 -0.51
CA ALA A 330 4.05 -4.04 0.52
C ALA A 330 3.44 -3.67 1.88
N CYS A 331 3.56 -2.41 2.32
CA CYS A 331 2.95 -1.95 3.57
C CYS A 331 1.42 -2.09 3.53
N VAL A 332 0.77 -1.68 2.45
CA VAL A 332 -0.69 -1.75 2.26
C VAL A 332 -1.20 -3.20 2.19
N VAL A 333 -0.46 -4.09 1.53
CA VAL A 333 -0.84 -5.51 1.45
C VAL A 333 -0.65 -6.21 2.80
N LEU A 334 0.30 -5.77 3.64
CA LEU A 334 0.38 -6.21 5.04
C LEU A 334 -0.87 -5.79 5.82
N GLU A 335 -1.41 -4.59 5.57
CA GLU A 335 -2.63 -4.05 6.21
C GLU A 335 -3.91 -4.81 5.78
N GLY A 336 -3.96 -5.33 4.56
CA GLY A 336 -5.13 -6.03 3.99
C GLY A 336 -5.19 -7.55 4.23
N GLY A 337 -4.15 -8.15 4.84
CA GLY A 337 -3.96 -9.61 4.90
C GLY A 337 -4.35 -10.30 6.21
N GLU A 338 -4.53 -9.56 7.30
CA GLU A 338 -5.04 -9.98 8.61
C GLU A 338 -5.31 -8.67 9.37
N PRO A 339 -6.34 -8.57 10.24
CA PRO A 339 -6.36 -7.46 11.17
C PRO A 339 -5.14 -7.65 12.06
N LEU A 340 -4.09 -6.85 11.83
CA LEU A 340 -3.23 -6.43 12.91
C LEU A 340 -4.18 -5.97 14.01
N GLY A 341 -4.11 -6.64 15.16
CA GLY A 341 -4.95 -6.27 16.28
C GLY A 341 -4.77 -4.79 16.51
N VAL A 342 -5.86 -4.03 16.54
CA VAL A 342 -5.84 -2.63 16.95
C VAL A 342 -5.11 -2.59 18.30
N GLY A 343 -3.91 -2.03 18.32
CA GLY A 343 -2.98 -2.25 19.43
C GLY A 343 -1.60 -1.65 19.21
N ASP A 344 -0.95 -1.35 20.33
CA ASP A 344 0.34 -0.69 20.42
C ASP A 344 1.49 -1.71 20.44
N ASP A 345 1.50 -2.61 19.45
CA ASP A 345 2.50 -3.67 19.35
C ASP A 345 3.79 -3.15 18.69
N GLU A 346 4.95 -3.65 19.11
CA GLU A 346 6.27 -3.16 18.67
C GLU A 346 6.46 -3.24 17.14
N ARG A 347 5.75 -4.15 16.48
CA ARG A 347 5.75 -4.29 15.02
C ARG A 347 5.07 -3.09 14.34
N ASP A 348 3.90 -2.70 14.83
CA ASP A 348 3.10 -1.64 14.23
C ASP A 348 3.71 -0.27 14.52
N ARG A 349 4.33 -0.08 15.70
CA ARG A 349 5.13 1.12 15.99
C ARG A 349 6.30 1.29 15.01
N ARG A 350 6.95 0.20 14.61
CA ARG A 350 8.05 0.22 13.61
C ARG A 350 7.55 0.57 12.21
N ALA A 351 6.44 -0.02 11.79
CA ALA A 351 5.80 0.29 10.52
C ALA A 351 5.32 1.76 10.48
N LEU A 352 4.73 2.26 11.57
CA LEU A 352 4.35 3.67 11.72
C LEU A 352 5.57 4.59 11.62
N ALA A 353 6.65 4.28 12.33
CA ALA A 353 7.89 5.05 12.26
C ALA A 353 8.47 5.08 10.84
N GLN A 354 8.26 4.02 10.06
CA GLN A 354 8.65 3.97 8.66
C GLN A 354 7.75 4.79 7.75
N ALA A 355 6.42 4.70 7.91
CA ALA A 355 5.47 5.55 7.18
C ALA A 355 5.71 7.04 7.47
N LYS A 356 6.02 7.40 8.73
CA LYS A 356 6.45 8.75 9.13
C LYS A 356 7.70 9.18 8.37
N ARG A 357 8.78 8.38 8.40
CA ARG A 357 10.02 8.67 7.66
C ARG A 357 9.79 8.83 6.15
N ALA A 358 8.96 7.98 5.55
CA ALA A 358 8.63 8.07 4.13
C ALA A 358 7.85 9.35 3.82
N CYS A 359 6.89 9.73 4.69
CA CYS A 359 6.17 10.98 4.53
C CYS A 359 7.05 12.23 4.71
N GLU A 360 7.98 12.21 5.67
CA GLU A 360 8.94 13.29 5.92
C GLU A 360 9.95 13.47 4.77
N GLN A 361 10.29 12.37 4.10
CA GLN A 361 11.03 12.39 2.84
C GLN A 361 10.21 13.00 1.70
N GLY A 362 8.92 13.29 1.90
CA GLY A 362 8.05 13.87 0.87
C GLY A 362 7.52 12.83 -0.11
N LYS A 363 7.65 11.53 0.20
CA LYS A 363 7.10 10.45 -0.63
C LYS A 363 5.57 10.48 -0.52
N PRO A 364 4.83 10.81 -1.59
CA PRO A 364 3.38 10.96 -1.52
C PRO A 364 2.69 9.70 -0.99
N ARG A 365 3.17 8.52 -1.40
CA ARG A 365 2.64 7.24 -0.92
C ARG A 365 2.89 7.00 0.58
N GLY A 366 4.05 7.41 1.11
CA GLY A 366 4.35 7.30 2.54
C GLY A 366 3.44 8.19 3.42
N CYS A 367 3.13 9.40 2.94
CA CYS A 367 2.18 10.28 3.62
C CYS A 367 0.74 9.75 3.61
N ALA A 368 0.32 9.13 2.50
CA ALA A 368 -0.97 8.47 2.45
C ALA A 368 -1.06 7.29 3.44
N THR A 369 -0.02 6.46 3.50
CA THR A 369 0.08 5.36 4.49
C THR A 369 0.07 5.89 5.93
N LEU A 370 0.78 6.98 6.20
CA LEU A 370 0.73 7.62 7.52
C LEU A 370 -0.68 8.09 7.89
N GLY A 371 -1.43 8.64 6.93
CA GLY A 371 -2.83 9.00 7.11
C GLY A 371 -3.71 7.80 7.46
N VAL A 372 -3.51 6.66 6.80
CA VAL A 372 -4.18 5.39 7.15
C VAL A 372 -3.81 4.95 8.57
N TYR A 373 -2.54 5.06 8.97
CA TYR A 373 -2.09 4.55 10.27
C TYR A 373 -2.67 5.36 11.42
N TYR A 374 -2.74 6.68 11.29
CA TYR A 374 -3.49 7.49 12.23
C TYR A 374 -4.98 7.15 12.19
N ALA A 375 -5.56 6.95 11.00
CA ALA A 375 -6.99 6.73 10.88
C ALA A 375 -7.48 5.46 11.61
N TYR A 376 -6.70 4.39 11.54
CA TYR A 376 -7.04 3.07 12.07
C TYR A 376 -6.30 2.71 13.37
N GLY A 377 -5.38 3.56 13.84
CA GLY A 377 -4.58 3.32 15.05
C GLY A 377 -3.59 2.18 14.92
N ILE A 378 -2.84 2.15 13.82
CA ILE A 378 -1.81 1.14 13.56
C ILE A 378 -0.50 1.63 14.19
N GLY A 379 -0.12 1.03 15.32
CA GLY A 379 1.11 1.40 16.04
C GLY A 379 1.06 2.75 16.75
N VAL A 380 -0.15 3.30 16.89
CA VAL A 380 -0.48 4.54 17.59
C VAL A 380 -1.94 4.47 18.02
N GLU A 381 -2.32 5.24 19.05
CA GLU A 381 -3.72 5.42 19.39
C GLU A 381 -4.51 5.92 18.15
N PRO A 382 -5.68 5.33 17.84
CA PRO A 382 -6.49 5.76 16.71
C PRO A 382 -6.82 7.25 16.78
N ASP A 383 -6.45 7.97 15.72
CA ASP A 383 -6.79 9.38 15.50
C ASP A 383 -7.40 9.51 14.10
N PRO A 384 -8.68 9.10 13.95
CA PRO A 384 -9.39 9.11 12.68
C PRO A 384 -9.42 10.48 12.02
N VAL A 385 -9.59 11.55 12.82
CA VAL A 385 -9.65 12.94 12.33
C VAL A 385 -8.31 13.37 11.74
N ARG A 386 -7.21 13.10 12.44
CA ARG A 386 -5.87 13.39 11.93
C ARG A 386 -5.53 12.55 10.71
N GLY A 387 -5.89 11.27 10.71
CA GLY A 387 -5.70 10.39 9.56
C GLY A 387 -6.41 10.90 8.32
N TYR A 388 -7.69 11.26 8.45
CA TYR A 388 -8.48 11.86 7.38
C TYR A 388 -7.90 13.18 6.89
N SER A 389 -7.43 14.04 7.81
CA SER A 389 -6.78 15.32 7.46
C SER A 389 -5.51 15.12 6.64
N VAL A 390 -4.64 14.18 7.02
CA VAL A 390 -3.43 13.84 6.27
C VAL A 390 -3.78 13.31 4.88
N LEU A 391 -4.79 12.44 4.79
CA LEU A 391 -5.27 11.90 3.51
C LEU A 391 -5.86 12.99 2.60
N SER A 392 -6.65 13.92 3.17
CA SER A 392 -7.22 15.07 2.45
C SER A 392 -6.15 16.02 1.94
N GLN A 393 -5.15 16.33 2.76
CA GLN A 393 -4.03 17.16 2.35
C GLN A 393 -3.28 16.55 1.16
N GLU A 394 -2.96 15.26 1.24
CA GLU A 394 -2.28 14.53 0.17
C GLU A 394 -3.14 14.43 -1.10
N CYS A 395 -4.44 14.21 -0.94
CA CYS A 395 -5.37 14.14 -2.07
C CYS A 395 -5.52 15.49 -2.79
N GLU A 396 -5.86 16.55 -2.05
CA GLU A 396 -6.32 17.82 -2.63
C GLU A 396 -5.14 18.72 -3.02
N GLN A 397 -4.08 18.77 -2.19
CA GLN A 397 -2.94 19.68 -2.41
C GLN A 397 -1.85 19.03 -3.26
N LYS A 398 -1.57 17.73 -3.05
CA LYS A 398 -0.53 17.01 -3.77
C LYS A 398 -1.04 16.16 -4.94
N LYS A 399 -2.37 16.19 -5.17
CA LYS A 399 -3.06 15.43 -6.23
C LYS A 399 -2.70 13.94 -6.19
N ASN A 400 -2.49 13.39 -5.00
CA ASN A 400 -2.08 12.01 -4.81
C ASN A 400 -3.29 11.08 -4.97
N PRO A 401 -3.38 10.28 -6.05
CA PRO A 401 -4.56 9.46 -6.32
C PRO A 401 -4.79 8.40 -5.25
N PHE A 402 -3.71 7.89 -4.67
CA PHE A 402 -3.78 6.90 -3.60
C PHE A 402 -4.32 7.52 -2.30
N ALA A 403 -3.86 8.71 -1.94
CA ALA A 403 -4.43 9.42 -0.79
C ALA A 403 -5.89 9.82 -1.00
N CYS A 404 -6.27 10.23 -2.21
CA CYS A 404 -7.68 10.49 -2.55
C CYS A 404 -8.55 9.26 -2.40
N ILE A 405 -8.06 8.13 -2.89
CA ILE A 405 -8.72 6.83 -2.73
C ILE A 405 -8.93 6.54 -1.24
N GLN A 406 -7.87 6.61 -0.43
CA GLN A 406 -7.98 6.33 1.00
C GLN A 406 -8.86 7.36 1.75
N GLN A 407 -8.79 8.64 1.39
CA GLN A 407 -9.64 9.71 1.93
C GLN A 407 -11.11 9.42 1.64
N TYR A 408 -11.47 9.17 0.37
CA TYR A 408 -12.87 8.96 0.00
C TYR A 408 -13.39 7.62 0.50
N THR A 409 -12.54 6.60 0.64
CA THR A 409 -12.89 5.37 1.36
C THR A 409 -13.11 5.64 2.85
N ALA A 410 -12.28 6.45 3.51
CA ALA A 410 -12.50 6.86 4.90
C ALA A 410 -13.80 7.68 5.05
N MET A 411 -14.07 8.61 4.12
CA MET A 411 -15.32 9.38 4.04
C MET A 411 -16.54 8.47 3.85
N PHE A 412 -16.39 7.42 3.03
CA PHE A 412 -17.43 6.43 2.79
C PHE A 412 -17.83 5.72 4.09
N TYR A 413 -16.84 5.25 4.86
CA TYR A 413 -17.06 4.59 6.15
C TYR A 413 -17.31 5.56 7.32
N GLY A 414 -17.23 6.88 7.11
CA GLY A 414 -17.40 7.89 8.17
C GLY A 414 -16.21 7.98 9.13
N ILE A 415 -15.04 7.49 8.73
CA ILE A 415 -13.83 7.51 9.55
C ILE A 415 -13.20 8.90 9.44
N GLY A 416 -13.17 9.64 10.55
CA GLY A 416 -12.37 10.85 10.67
C GLY A 416 -12.96 12.11 10.03
N THR A 417 -14.21 12.06 9.57
CA THR A 417 -14.87 13.19 8.91
C THR A 417 -15.29 14.30 9.88
N GLY A 418 -15.20 14.07 11.20
CA GLY A 418 -15.60 15.04 12.23
C GLY A 418 -17.11 15.33 12.27
N THR A 419 -17.92 14.54 11.56
CA THR A 419 -19.37 14.66 11.47
C THR A 419 -20.01 13.34 11.92
N GLU A 420 -20.96 13.41 12.86
CA GLU A 420 -21.73 12.26 13.35
C GLU A 420 -22.81 11.79 12.36
N ASP A 421 -22.89 12.39 11.16
CA ASP A 421 -24.01 12.19 10.24
C ASP A 421 -23.72 11.09 9.20
N ASP A 422 -24.16 9.88 9.50
CA ASP A 422 -24.01 8.60 8.78
C ASP A 422 -24.75 8.52 7.43
N GLY A 423 -25.14 9.66 6.86
CA GLY A 423 -26.17 9.74 5.84
C GLY A 423 -25.86 9.07 4.48
N PRO A 424 -26.89 8.60 3.75
CA PRO A 424 -26.80 8.12 2.36
C PRO A 424 -26.27 9.14 1.33
N TRP A 425 -26.20 10.43 1.69
CA TRP A 425 -25.62 11.48 0.86
C TRP A 425 -24.08 11.40 0.85
N ARG A 426 -23.44 11.20 2.00
CA ARG A 426 -21.97 11.14 2.17
C ARG A 426 -21.38 10.01 1.34
N ARG A 427 -22.01 8.83 1.41
CA ARG A 427 -21.65 7.64 0.62
C ARG A 427 -21.78 7.86 -0.88
N ARG A 428 -22.83 8.56 -1.32
CA ARG A 428 -22.99 8.92 -2.75
C ARG A 428 -21.93 9.90 -3.22
N GLN A 429 -21.61 10.90 -2.40
CA GLN A 429 -20.57 11.88 -2.73
C GLN A 429 -19.18 11.24 -2.77
N SER A 430 -18.84 10.39 -1.80
CA SER A 430 -17.56 9.68 -1.78
C SER A 430 -17.44 8.70 -2.96
N LEU A 431 -18.50 7.96 -3.30
CA LEU A 431 -18.52 7.11 -4.49
C LEU A 431 -18.34 7.89 -5.79
N SER A 432 -19.02 9.04 -5.92
CA SER A 432 -18.86 9.93 -7.07
C SER A 432 -17.42 10.44 -7.19
N LYS A 433 -16.79 10.82 -6.07
CA LYS A 433 -15.40 11.28 -6.04
C LYS A 433 -14.39 10.17 -6.28
N LEU A 434 -14.63 8.97 -5.75
CA LEU A 434 -13.83 7.77 -6.07
C LEU A 434 -13.86 7.47 -7.57
N ASN A 435 -15.03 7.54 -8.22
CA ASN A 435 -15.14 7.38 -9.66
C ASN A 435 -14.33 8.44 -10.43
N GLU A 436 -14.44 9.71 -10.04
CA GLU A 436 -13.71 10.80 -10.69
C GLU A 436 -12.17 10.65 -10.60
N VAL A 437 -11.67 10.25 -9.42
CA VAL A 437 -10.24 9.98 -9.20
C VAL A 437 -9.79 8.79 -10.04
N CYS A 438 -10.62 7.76 -10.10
CA CYS A 438 -10.35 6.55 -10.87
C CYS A 438 -10.25 6.78 -12.37
N ASP A 439 -11.14 7.61 -12.93
CA ASP A 439 -11.10 7.97 -14.35
C ASP A 439 -9.84 8.77 -14.70
N LYS A 440 -9.35 9.61 -13.77
CA LYS A 440 -8.14 10.43 -13.93
C LYS A 440 -6.85 9.67 -13.66
N ALA A 441 -6.88 8.60 -12.86
CA ALA A 441 -5.74 7.76 -12.51
C ALA A 441 -5.11 7.02 -13.71
N GLY A 442 -5.78 7.03 -14.88
CA GLY A 442 -5.25 6.61 -16.18
C GLY A 442 -3.90 7.20 -16.58
N SER A 443 -3.48 8.30 -15.93
CA SER A 443 -2.22 9.01 -16.18
C SER A 443 -1.06 8.68 -15.21
N PHE A 444 -1.27 7.85 -14.17
CA PHE A 444 -0.30 7.68 -13.07
C PHE A 444 0.11 6.24 -12.72
N THR A 445 -0.46 5.20 -13.35
CA THR A 445 0.00 3.80 -13.15
C THR A 445 0.19 3.06 -14.47
N SER A 446 1.16 2.15 -14.49
CA SER A 446 1.69 1.45 -15.68
C SER A 446 0.83 0.29 -16.19
N SER A 447 -0.16 -0.17 -15.42
CA SER A 447 -1.00 -1.32 -15.77
C SER A 447 -2.47 -0.97 -15.66
N LYS A 448 -3.23 -1.18 -16.75
CA LYS A 448 -4.70 -1.05 -16.74
C LYS A 448 -5.32 -1.94 -15.66
N ALA A 449 -4.78 -3.14 -15.46
CA ALA A 449 -5.22 -4.07 -14.43
C ALA A 449 -4.96 -3.53 -13.01
N GLU A 450 -3.82 -2.88 -12.74
CA GLU A 450 -3.54 -2.23 -11.44
C GLU A 450 -4.43 -1.00 -11.18
N ARG A 451 -4.82 -0.25 -12.23
CA ARG A 451 -5.80 0.84 -12.12
C ARG A 451 -7.18 0.33 -11.77
N ASP A 452 -7.67 -0.62 -12.55
CA ASP A 452 -8.99 -1.22 -12.38
C ASP A 452 -9.08 -1.92 -11.01
N ALA A 453 -7.95 -2.49 -10.57
CA ALA A 453 -7.73 -3.09 -9.26
C ALA A 453 -7.85 -2.07 -8.10
N LEU A 454 -7.01 -1.04 -8.08
CA LEU A 454 -7.02 0.01 -7.06
C LEU A 454 -8.39 0.71 -6.96
N CYS A 455 -9.07 0.86 -8.10
CA CYS A 455 -10.40 1.43 -8.21
C CYS A 455 -11.53 0.49 -7.78
N ALA A 456 -11.34 -0.82 -7.88
CA ALA A 456 -12.27 -1.81 -7.36
C ALA A 456 -12.12 -2.02 -5.84
N ALA A 457 -10.88 -1.99 -5.35
CA ALA A 457 -10.50 -2.15 -3.95
C ALA A 457 -11.01 -1.00 -3.07
N SER A 458 -10.78 0.24 -3.51
CA SER A 458 -11.20 1.47 -2.83
C SER A 458 -12.71 1.61 -2.72
N LYS A 459 -13.41 1.00 -3.67
CA LYS A 459 -14.85 0.93 -3.65
C LYS A 459 -15.35 -0.15 -2.71
N SER A 460 -14.57 -1.03 -2.08
CA SER A 460 -15.06 -2.29 -1.43
C SER A 460 -16.43 -2.18 -0.75
N LEU A 461 -17.49 -2.32 -1.54
CA LEU A 461 -18.86 -2.10 -1.13
C LEU A 461 -19.33 -3.45 -0.63
N ASP A 462 -19.93 -3.50 0.54
CA ASP A 462 -20.54 -4.73 0.99
C ASP A 462 -21.78 -5.05 0.14
N LEU A 463 -22.23 -6.31 0.19
CA LEU A 463 -23.38 -6.78 -0.61
C LEU A 463 -24.62 -5.89 -0.43
N TRP A 464 -24.81 -5.37 0.78
CA TRP A 464 -25.87 -4.41 1.12
C TRP A 464 -25.83 -3.14 0.27
N GLU A 465 -24.65 -2.66 -0.06
CA GLU A 465 -24.47 -1.39 -0.76
C GLU A 465 -24.61 -1.57 -2.27
N VAL A 466 -24.22 -2.72 -2.81
CA VAL A 466 -24.55 -3.07 -4.21
C VAL A 466 -26.07 -3.19 -4.39
N ILE A 467 -26.80 -3.69 -3.37
CA ILE A 467 -28.27 -3.69 -3.37
C ILE A 467 -28.83 -2.25 -3.40
N GLN A 468 -28.22 -1.32 -2.66
CA GLN A 468 -28.66 0.08 -2.62
C GLN A 468 -28.27 0.89 -3.86
N TYR A 469 -27.14 0.55 -4.50
CA TYR A 469 -26.55 1.26 -5.63
C TYR A 469 -26.26 0.28 -6.79
N PRO A 470 -27.30 -0.21 -7.49
CA PRO A 470 -27.17 -1.26 -8.50
C PRO A 470 -26.33 -0.86 -9.71
N GLU A 471 -26.20 0.44 -10.00
CA GLU A 471 -25.33 0.99 -11.05
C GLU A 471 -23.84 0.68 -10.84
N THR A 472 -23.46 0.24 -9.63
CA THR A 472 -22.08 -0.14 -9.30
C THR A 472 -21.73 -1.57 -9.71
N LEU A 473 -22.71 -2.40 -10.08
CA LEU A 473 -22.52 -3.81 -10.42
C LEU A 473 -21.55 -4.05 -11.60
N PRO A 474 -21.59 -3.30 -12.72
CA PRO A 474 -20.65 -3.51 -13.83
C PRO A 474 -19.18 -3.33 -13.42
N ASN A 475 -18.89 -2.37 -12.53
CA ASN A 475 -17.55 -2.17 -11.98
C ASN A 475 -17.10 -3.37 -11.14
N ARG A 476 -18.04 -4.09 -10.51
CA ARG A 476 -17.75 -5.30 -9.72
C ARG A 476 -17.50 -6.51 -10.58
N GLU A 477 -18.22 -6.65 -11.68
CA GLU A 477 -17.96 -7.70 -12.67
C GLU A 477 -16.56 -7.52 -13.24
N LEU A 478 -16.21 -6.30 -13.68
CA LEU A 478 -14.87 -5.97 -14.14
C LEU A 478 -13.79 -6.27 -13.08
N ALA A 479 -14.06 -5.94 -11.81
CA ALA A 479 -13.15 -6.23 -10.71
C ALA A 479 -12.97 -7.74 -10.47
N CYS A 480 -14.03 -8.53 -10.63
CA CYS A 480 -13.96 -9.98 -10.51
C CYS A 480 -13.17 -10.60 -11.68
N ASP A 481 -13.36 -10.06 -12.88
CA ASP A 481 -12.66 -10.49 -14.09
C ASP A 481 -11.17 -10.08 -14.08
N GLY A 482 -10.83 -9.02 -13.35
CA GLY A 482 -9.48 -8.47 -13.18
C GLY A 482 -8.58 -9.19 -12.15
N ALA A 483 -7.39 -8.62 -11.94
CA ALA A 483 -6.34 -9.17 -11.07
C ALA A 483 -6.73 -9.11 -9.57
N ASP A 484 -6.71 -10.27 -8.91
CA ASP A 484 -6.65 -10.51 -7.44
C ASP A 484 -7.80 -10.07 -6.50
N TYR A 485 -8.99 -9.66 -6.97
CA TYR A 485 -10.12 -9.30 -6.08
C TYR A 485 -11.08 -10.45 -5.76
N GLY A 486 -10.66 -11.36 -4.87
CA GLY A 486 -11.52 -12.45 -4.38
C GLY A 486 -12.87 -11.94 -3.82
N ARG A 487 -12.88 -10.80 -3.10
CA ARG A 487 -14.08 -10.20 -2.51
C ARG A 487 -15.08 -9.68 -3.55
N ALA A 488 -14.60 -9.09 -4.65
CA ALA A 488 -15.48 -8.64 -5.73
C ALA A 488 -16.20 -9.82 -6.36
N CYS A 489 -15.48 -10.91 -6.62
CA CYS A 489 -16.07 -12.15 -7.11
C CYS A 489 -17.09 -12.76 -6.13
N TYR A 490 -16.84 -12.70 -4.83
CA TYR A 490 -17.82 -13.14 -3.83
C TYR A 490 -19.13 -12.34 -3.93
N ILE A 491 -19.05 -11.01 -4.02
CA ILE A 491 -20.23 -10.14 -4.11
C ILE A 491 -20.98 -10.37 -5.42
N VAL A 492 -20.26 -10.42 -6.56
CA VAL A 492 -20.86 -10.73 -7.86
C VAL A 492 -21.57 -12.08 -7.83
N GLY A 493 -20.93 -13.10 -7.25
CA GLY A 493 -21.53 -14.41 -7.05
C GLY A 493 -22.86 -14.33 -6.27
N ARG A 494 -22.85 -13.62 -5.14
CA ARG A 494 -24.05 -13.42 -4.29
C ARG A 494 -25.16 -12.63 -4.99
N VAL A 495 -24.81 -11.62 -5.79
CA VAL A 495 -25.79 -10.81 -6.54
C VAL A 495 -26.52 -11.69 -7.55
N TYR A 496 -25.78 -12.49 -8.32
CA TYR A 496 -26.36 -13.37 -9.33
C TYR A 496 -27.06 -14.59 -8.74
N ASP A 497 -26.59 -15.15 -7.62
CA ASP A 497 -27.23 -16.29 -6.97
C ASP A 497 -28.61 -15.93 -6.40
N ARG A 498 -28.74 -14.72 -5.83
CA ARG A 498 -29.97 -14.26 -5.18
C ARG A 498 -30.82 -13.32 -6.04
N GLY A 499 -30.35 -12.90 -7.21
CA GLY A 499 -31.06 -11.93 -8.07
C GLY A 499 -31.22 -10.57 -7.39
N LEU A 500 -30.10 -10.02 -6.89
CA LEU A 500 -30.06 -8.77 -6.14
C LEU A 500 -29.69 -7.58 -7.06
N ALA A 501 -29.81 -6.36 -6.55
CA ALA A 501 -29.32 -5.15 -7.24
C ALA A 501 -29.86 -4.98 -8.68
N GLY A 502 -31.12 -5.36 -8.93
CA GLY A 502 -31.74 -5.31 -10.26
C GLY A 502 -31.25 -6.38 -11.25
N ALA A 503 -30.26 -7.21 -10.87
CA ALA A 503 -29.83 -8.36 -11.66
C ALA A 503 -30.83 -9.51 -11.53
N LYS A 504 -31.11 -10.21 -12.64
CA LYS A 504 -31.86 -11.46 -12.60
C LYS A 504 -30.98 -12.57 -12.04
N ARG A 505 -31.59 -13.53 -11.36
CA ARG A 505 -30.89 -14.73 -10.89
C ARG A 505 -30.24 -15.47 -12.06
N ASP A 506 -28.95 -15.73 -11.96
CA ASP A 506 -28.14 -16.39 -12.98
C ASP A 506 -27.13 -17.34 -12.32
N VAL A 507 -27.45 -18.63 -12.33
CA VAL A 507 -26.66 -19.66 -11.64
C VAL A 507 -25.29 -19.84 -12.29
N VAL A 508 -25.19 -19.66 -13.61
CA VAL A 508 -23.93 -19.86 -14.36
C VAL A 508 -22.94 -18.75 -14.03
N LYS A 509 -23.39 -17.49 -14.04
CA LYS A 509 -22.57 -16.35 -13.61
C LYS A 509 -22.19 -16.44 -12.14
N ALA A 510 -23.15 -16.80 -11.29
CA ALA A 510 -22.90 -16.97 -9.86
C ALA A 510 -21.82 -18.03 -9.60
N ARG A 511 -21.91 -19.18 -10.27
CA ARG A 511 -20.93 -20.26 -10.18
C ARG A 511 -19.53 -19.81 -10.60
N ALA A 512 -19.41 -19.16 -11.75
CA ALA A 512 -18.13 -18.67 -12.25
C ALA A 512 -17.47 -17.69 -11.27
N ALA A 513 -18.26 -16.76 -10.72
CA ALA A 513 -17.79 -15.80 -9.74
C ALA A 513 -17.41 -16.47 -8.40
N HIS A 514 -18.21 -17.42 -7.89
CA HIS A 514 -17.87 -18.14 -6.67
C HIS A 514 -16.65 -19.06 -6.82
N GLN A 515 -16.48 -19.70 -7.97
CA GLN A 515 -15.27 -20.43 -8.32
C GLN A 515 -14.05 -19.50 -8.29
N ALA A 516 -14.14 -18.36 -8.97
CA ALA A 516 -13.09 -17.35 -9.03
C ALA A 516 -12.71 -16.82 -7.63
N ALA A 517 -13.71 -16.59 -6.77
CA ALA A 517 -13.51 -16.15 -5.38
C ALA A 517 -12.88 -17.24 -4.50
N CYS A 518 -13.34 -18.49 -4.62
CA CYS A 518 -12.80 -19.62 -3.86
C CYS A 518 -11.32 -19.88 -4.21
N LEU A 519 -10.97 -19.84 -5.49
CA LEU A 519 -9.59 -19.98 -5.97
C LEU A 519 -8.67 -18.85 -5.48
N ARG A 520 -9.25 -17.68 -5.15
CA ARG A 520 -8.56 -16.53 -4.55
C ARG A 520 -8.62 -16.51 -3.01
N GLY A 521 -9.02 -17.61 -2.38
CA GLY A 521 -8.96 -17.77 -0.92
C GLY A 521 -10.19 -17.29 -0.15
N ILE A 522 -11.27 -16.88 -0.81
CA ILE A 522 -12.52 -16.52 -0.11
C ILE A 522 -13.28 -17.79 0.26
N ALA A 523 -13.03 -18.28 1.48
CA ALA A 523 -13.63 -19.49 2.06
C ALA A 523 -15.14 -19.67 1.84
N PRO A 524 -16.03 -18.69 2.13
CA PRO A 524 -17.46 -18.92 1.98
C PRO A 524 -17.87 -19.19 0.52
N SER A 525 -17.12 -18.65 -0.45
CA SER A 525 -17.37 -18.90 -1.88
C SER A 525 -17.12 -20.33 -2.29
N CYS A 526 -16.30 -21.08 -1.56
CA CYS A 526 -16.07 -22.49 -1.86
C CYS A 526 -17.33 -23.33 -1.62
N ALA A 527 -18.07 -23.03 -0.54
CA ALA A 527 -19.36 -23.67 -0.29
C ALA A 527 -20.41 -23.27 -1.35
N TYR A 528 -20.52 -21.97 -1.67
CA TYR A 528 -21.47 -21.51 -2.70
C TYR A 528 -21.16 -22.04 -4.09
N TRP A 529 -19.87 -22.20 -4.44
CA TRP A 529 -19.47 -22.86 -5.67
C TRP A 529 -19.92 -24.33 -5.70
N ALA A 530 -19.75 -25.05 -4.59
CA ALA A 530 -20.21 -26.43 -4.46
C ALA A 530 -21.74 -26.54 -4.54
N ASP A 531 -22.50 -25.61 -3.95
CA ASP A 531 -23.96 -25.56 -4.04
C ASP A 531 -24.41 -25.34 -5.49
N ALA A 532 -23.77 -24.41 -6.20
CA ALA A 532 -24.07 -24.14 -7.61
C ALA A 532 -23.78 -25.34 -8.52
N LEU A 533 -22.67 -26.05 -8.29
CA LEU A 533 -22.34 -27.28 -9.01
C LEU A 533 -23.42 -28.37 -8.81
N VAL A 534 -23.91 -28.52 -7.57
CA VAL A 534 -24.99 -29.47 -7.27
C VAL A 534 -26.31 -29.04 -7.92
N ALA A 535 -26.64 -27.75 -7.89
CA ALA A 535 -27.88 -27.21 -8.45
C ALA A 535 -27.97 -27.35 -9.97
N GLU A 536 -26.85 -27.28 -10.67
CA GLU A 536 -26.75 -27.49 -12.12
C GLU A 536 -26.83 -28.98 -12.51
N GLY A 537 -26.83 -29.90 -11.54
CA GLY A 537 -26.76 -31.34 -11.80
C GLY A 537 -25.41 -31.79 -12.38
N ALA A 538 -24.35 -31.02 -12.15
CA ALA A 538 -23.02 -31.38 -12.63
C ALA A 538 -22.55 -32.68 -11.94
N THR A 539 -22.01 -33.62 -12.72
CA THR A 539 -21.42 -34.86 -12.18
C THR A 539 -20.07 -34.55 -11.55
N VAL A 540 -20.09 -34.11 -10.29
CA VAL A 540 -18.90 -33.79 -9.50
C VAL A 540 -18.68 -34.87 -8.45
N ASP A 541 -17.43 -35.31 -8.31
CA ASP A 541 -17.02 -36.25 -7.27
C ASP A 541 -17.37 -35.71 -5.87
N ASP A 542 -18.06 -36.51 -5.07
CA ASP A 542 -18.45 -36.16 -3.70
C ASP A 542 -17.23 -35.85 -2.81
N ALA A 543 -16.05 -36.41 -3.10
CA ALA A 543 -14.81 -36.09 -2.41
C ALA A 543 -14.34 -34.65 -2.70
N VAL A 544 -14.59 -34.14 -3.91
CA VAL A 544 -14.32 -32.74 -4.28
C VAL A 544 -15.31 -31.82 -3.57
N LEU A 545 -16.61 -32.13 -3.65
CA LEU A 545 -17.65 -31.36 -2.98
C LEU A 545 -17.40 -31.30 -1.47
N ARG A 546 -17.01 -32.41 -0.85
CA ARG A 546 -16.61 -32.46 0.56
C ARG A 546 -15.49 -31.47 0.86
N LYS A 547 -14.40 -31.44 0.08
CA LYS A 547 -13.28 -30.50 0.32
C LYS A 547 -13.72 -29.04 0.22
N LEU A 548 -14.61 -28.72 -0.72
CA LEU A 548 -15.13 -27.37 -0.89
C LEU A 548 -16.00 -26.93 0.30
N TYR A 549 -16.93 -27.79 0.74
CA TYR A 549 -17.75 -27.51 1.93
C TYR A 549 -16.95 -27.52 3.22
N ASP A 550 -15.94 -28.39 3.34
CA ASP A 550 -15.02 -28.43 4.48
C ASP A 550 -14.29 -27.10 4.65
N ARG A 551 -13.76 -26.54 3.55
CA ARG A 551 -13.12 -25.23 3.56
C ARG A 551 -14.09 -24.11 3.96
N GLY A 552 -15.27 -24.06 3.35
CA GLY A 552 -16.29 -23.06 3.69
C GLY A 552 -16.75 -23.15 5.14
N CYS A 553 -16.93 -24.37 5.66
CA CYS A 553 -17.42 -24.59 7.01
C CYS A 553 -16.35 -24.32 8.07
N THR A 554 -15.11 -24.72 7.79
CA THR A 554 -14.01 -24.57 8.75
C THR A 554 -13.61 -23.12 8.92
N GLU A 555 -13.39 -22.41 7.81
CA GLU A 555 -12.87 -21.04 7.80
C GLU A 555 -13.99 -19.99 7.97
N ALA A 556 -15.20 -20.23 7.43
CA ALA A 556 -16.27 -19.22 7.37
C ALA A 556 -17.62 -19.66 7.95
N ARG A 557 -17.75 -20.90 8.43
CA ARG A 557 -19.02 -21.50 8.89
C ARG A 557 -20.15 -21.52 7.85
N VAL A 558 -19.80 -21.46 6.56
CA VAL A 558 -20.75 -21.56 5.44
C VAL A 558 -20.65 -22.94 4.80
N GLY A 559 -21.77 -23.60 4.51
CA GLY A 559 -21.80 -24.95 3.91
C GLY A 559 -21.58 -26.09 4.91
N CYS A 560 -21.54 -25.79 6.21
CA CYS A 560 -21.56 -26.79 7.28
C CYS A 560 -22.79 -27.71 7.23
N GLY A 561 -23.96 -27.20 6.83
CA GLY A 561 -25.18 -27.99 6.67
C GLY A 561 -25.04 -29.01 5.55
N ALA A 562 -24.52 -28.59 4.40
CA ALA A 562 -24.27 -29.48 3.26
C ALA A 562 -23.15 -30.50 3.57
N LEU A 563 -22.10 -30.09 4.29
CA LEU A 563 -21.06 -31.01 4.79
C LEU A 563 -21.63 -32.02 5.78
N GLY A 564 -22.49 -31.57 6.69
CA GLY A 564 -23.19 -32.42 7.65
C GLY A 564 -24.11 -33.43 6.97
N ASP A 565 -24.89 -33.00 5.98
CA ASP A 565 -25.74 -33.88 5.16
C ASP A 565 -24.90 -34.98 4.47
N ARG A 566 -23.71 -34.64 3.97
CA ARG A 566 -22.77 -35.63 3.40
C ARG A 566 -22.26 -36.63 4.43
N HIS A 567 -21.91 -36.18 5.63
CA HIS A 567 -21.52 -37.08 6.72
C HIS A 567 -22.67 -37.97 7.20
N ARG A 568 -23.89 -37.43 7.27
CA ARG A 568 -25.10 -38.19 7.64
C ARG A 568 -25.42 -39.30 6.63
N ASP A 569 -25.25 -38.99 5.34
CA ASP A 569 -25.67 -39.85 4.23
C ASP A 569 -24.51 -40.72 3.68
N GLY A 570 -23.26 -40.45 4.08
CA GLY A 570 -22.08 -41.19 3.61
C GLY A 570 -21.62 -40.83 2.19
N LYS A 571 -21.90 -39.60 1.74
CA LYS A 571 -21.55 -39.13 0.39
C LYS A 571 -20.13 -38.58 0.33
N GLY A 572 -19.20 -39.33 -0.27
CA GLY A 572 -17.78 -38.98 -0.35
C GLY A 572 -17.02 -39.07 0.98
N VAL A 573 -17.65 -39.63 2.01
CA VAL A 573 -17.10 -39.85 3.37
C VAL A 573 -17.73 -41.08 3.99
N THR A 574 -17.05 -41.67 4.98
CA THR A 574 -17.68 -42.65 5.86
C THR A 574 -18.87 -42.02 6.57
N ARG A 575 -19.99 -42.75 6.60
CA ARG A 575 -21.22 -42.31 7.25
C ARG A 575 -20.99 -42.11 8.75
N ASP A 576 -21.15 -40.87 9.20
CA ASP A 576 -20.96 -40.44 10.59
C ASP A 576 -22.06 -39.45 10.99
N PRO A 577 -23.15 -39.95 11.58
CA PRO A 577 -24.28 -39.11 11.97
C PRO A 577 -23.98 -38.18 13.16
N ASN A 578 -22.98 -38.49 14.00
CA ASN A 578 -22.59 -37.64 15.14
C ASN A 578 -21.74 -36.45 14.66
N LYS A 579 -20.81 -36.70 13.74
CA LYS A 579 -20.06 -35.62 13.07
C LYS A 579 -21.00 -34.68 12.30
N ALA A 580 -22.07 -35.20 11.70
CA ALA A 580 -23.09 -34.37 11.08
C ALA A 580 -23.75 -33.40 12.08
N LEU A 581 -24.11 -33.88 13.28
CA LEU A 581 -24.68 -33.05 14.35
C LEU A 581 -23.70 -31.94 14.80
N ASP A 582 -22.42 -32.26 14.96
CA ASP A 582 -21.40 -31.28 15.35
C ASP A 582 -21.21 -30.20 14.28
N LEU A 583 -21.27 -30.59 13.00
CA LEU A 583 -21.25 -29.64 11.88
C LEU A 583 -22.50 -28.76 11.84
N TYR A 584 -23.69 -29.31 12.11
CA TYR A 584 -24.91 -28.51 12.20
C TYR A 584 -24.85 -27.50 13.34
N ARG A 585 -24.33 -27.90 14.51
CA ARG A 585 -24.08 -26.99 15.65
C ARG A 585 -23.09 -25.89 15.29
N ARG A 586 -21.99 -26.25 14.59
CA ARG A 586 -20.98 -25.28 14.14
C ARG A 586 -21.57 -24.25 13.18
N GLY A 587 -22.31 -24.70 12.16
CA GLY A 587 -22.95 -23.81 11.19
C GLY A 587 -24.06 -22.96 11.80
N CYS A 588 -24.77 -23.49 12.80
CA CYS A 588 -25.82 -22.79 13.54
C CYS A 588 -25.34 -22.19 14.87
N SER A 589 -24.22 -21.47 14.83
CA SER A 589 -23.69 -20.75 15.99
C SER A 589 -23.05 -19.43 15.58
N ALA A 590 -23.08 -18.43 16.48
CA ALA A 590 -22.47 -17.13 16.22
C ALA A 590 -20.96 -17.28 15.96
N GLY A 591 -20.52 -16.87 14.77
CA GLY A 591 -19.14 -16.99 14.31
C GLY A 591 -18.24 -15.81 14.66
N PRO A 592 -16.90 -16.03 14.71
CA PRO A 592 -15.92 -14.95 14.90
C PRO A 592 -15.76 -14.06 13.65
N TYR A 593 -16.34 -14.48 12.52
CA TYR A 593 -16.13 -13.86 11.21
C TYR A 593 -16.96 -12.58 11.06
N ARG A 594 -16.45 -11.48 11.64
CA ARG A 594 -17.07 -10.15 11.65
C ARG A 594 -16.84 -9.34 10.37
N GLN A 595 -16.09 -9.87 9.39
CA GLN A 595 -15.59 -9.11 8.24
C GLN A 595 -16.65 -8.77 7.16
N TYR A 596 -17.84 -9.41 7.15
CA TYR A 596 -18.77 -9.35 6.02
C TYR A 596 -20.21 -8.92 6.33
N ASP A 597 -20.47 -8.36 7.51
CA ASP A 597 -21.70 -7.66 7.97
C ASP A 597 -23.08 -8.28 7.63
N VAL A 598 -23.09 -9.54 7.19
CA VAL A 598 -24.20 -10.47 7.33
C VAL A 598 -23.60 -11.63 8.11
N ALA A 599 -24.12 -11.88 9.31
CA ALA A 599 -23.70 -13.03 10.10
C ALA A 599 -23.63 -14.25 9.17
N ALA A 600 -22.43 -14.79 8.96
CA ALA A 600 -22.19 -15.98 8.14
C ALA A 600 -22.81 -17.16 8.91
N GLN A 601 -24.14 -17.26 8.79
CA GLN A 601 -24.96 -18.28 9.42
C GLN A 601 -25.39 -19.22 8.32
N ASP A 602 -25.07 -20.49 8.50
CA ASP A 602 -25.50 -21.51 7.56
C ASP A 602 -26.98 -21.80 7.82
N GLU A 603 -27.83 -21.21 6.98
CA GLU A 603 -29.29 -21.36 7.02
C GLU A 603 -29.70 -22.84 7.00
N VAL A 604 -28.99 -23.68 6.22
CA VAL A 604 -29.24 -25.11 6.11
C VAL A 604 -28.84 -25.83 7.40
N ALA A 605 -27.69 -25.50 7.98
CA ALA A 605 -27.26 -26.08 9.25
C ALA A 605 -28.26 -25.79 10.38
N CYS A 606 -28.78 -24.57 10.45
CA CYS A 606 -29.82 -24.22 11.44
C CYS A 606 -31.13 -24.93 11.20
N LEU A 607 -31.57 -25.05 9.95
CA LEU A 607 -32.76 -25.80 9.60
C LEU A 607 -32.62 -27.28 9.99
N ARG A 608 -31.46 -27.89 9.72
CA ARG A 608 -31.18 -29.28 10.11
C ARG A 608 -31.14 -29.46 11.62
N LEU A 609 -30.47 -28.56 12.35
CA LEU A 609 -30.38 -28.61 13.81
C LEU A 609 -31.76 -28.45 14.46
N GLY A 610 -32.57 -27.49 13.99
CA GLY A 610 -33.94 -27.31 14.46
C GLY A 610 -34.79 -28.56 14.24
N ALA A 611 -34.68 -29.20 13.07
CA ALA A 611 -35.42 -30.42 12.77
C ALA A 611 -35.02 -31.61 13.66
N LEU A 612 -33.73 -31.73 14.03
CA LEU A 612 -33.27 -32.76 14.96
C LEU A 612 -33.88 -32.56 16.36
N HIS A 613 -33.94 -31.32 16.85
CA HIS A 613 -34.59 -30.98 18.12
C HIS A 613 -36.11 -31.10 18.08
N GLU A 614 -36.75 -30.78 16.95
CA GLU A 614 -38.21 -30.89 16.79
C GLU A 614 -38.67 -32.36 16.75
N THR A 615 -37.91 -33.21 16.04
CA THR A 615 -38.25 -34.63 15.88
C THR A 615 -37.74 -35.52 17.02
N GLY A 616 -36.72 -35.08 17.77
CA GLY A 616 -36.05 -35.91 18.78
C GLY A 616 -35.10 -36.95 18.18
N ARG A 617 -34.67 -36.76 16.93
CA ARG A 617 -33.74 -37.65 16.24
C ARG A 617 -32.30 -37.23 16.58
N GLN A 618 -31.48 -38.17 17.06
CA GLN A 618 -30.08 -37.95 17.53
C GLN A 618 -29.90 -37.07 18.78
N VAL A 619 -30.85 -36.18 19.06
CA VAL A 619 -30.89 -35.32 20.25
C VAL A 619 -32.25 -35.44 20.93
N PRO A 620 -32.36 -35.20 22.25
CA PRO A 620 -33.65 -35.16 22.92
C PRO A 620 -34.60 -34.13 22.28
N ARG A 621 -35.88 -34.50 22.18
CA ARG A 621 -36.91 -33.61 21.64
C ARG A 621 -37.05 -32.38 22.53
N ASP A 622 -36.90 -31.20 21.94
CA ASP A 622 -36.93 -29.91 22.63
C ASP A 622 -37.43 -28.83 21.66
N LEU A 623 -38.70 -28.45 21.81
CA LEU A 623 -39.34 -27.48 20.92
C LEU A 623 -38.80 -26.06 21.12
N GLY A 624 -38.29 -25.73 22.30
CA GLY A 624 -37.65 -24.43 22.56
C GLY A 624 -36.34 -24.31 21.81
N LYS A 625 -35.47 -25.31 21.91
CA LYS A 625 -34.21 -25.36 21.13
C LYS A 625 -34.45 -25.44 19.63
N ALA A 626 -35.49 -26.16 19.20
CA ALA A 626 -35.89 -26.18 17.80
C ALA A 626 -36.28 -24.77 17.31
N ALA A 627 -37.16 -24.09 18.06
CA ALA A 627 -37.59 -22.72 17.75
C ALA A 627 -36.42 -21.74 17.73
N GLU A 628 -35.48 -21.82 18.67
CA GLU A 628 -34.27 -20.99 18.71
C GLU A 628 -33.35 -21.22 17.49
N ALA A 629 -33.12 -22.47 17.12
CA ALA A 629 -32.31 -22.82 15.95
C ALA A 629 -32.95 -22.30 14.65
N TYR A 630 -34.27 -22.51 14.49
CA TYR A 630 -35.00 -21.94 13.35
C TYR A 630 -34.99 -20.42 13.35
N ALA A 631 -35.20 -19.78 14.51
CA ALA A 631 -35.16 -18.32 14.64
C ALA A 631 -33.79 -17.76 14.26
N PHE A 632 -32.71 -18.46 14.65
CA PHE A 632 -31.36 -18.09 14.24
C PHE A 632 -31.21 -18.17 12.72
N GLY A 633 -31.61 -19.28 12.08
CA GLY A 633 -31.62 -19.38 10.61
C GLY A 633 -32.52 -18.35 9.91
N CYS A 634 -33.65 -17.98 10.51
CA CYS A 634 -34.56 -16.97 9.98
C CYS A 634 -33.94 -15.56 10.00
N ARG A 635 -33.16 -15.23 11.03
CA ARG A 635 -32.41 -13.96 11.06
C ARG A 635 -31.43 -13.86 9.90
N GLY A 636 -30.82 -14.97 9.50
CA GLY A 636 -29.95 -15.09 8.30
C GLY A 636 -30.68 -14.94 6.96
N GLY A 637 -32.01 -14.96 6.93
CA GLY A 637 -32.81 -14.79 5.72
C GLY A 637 -33.23 -16.10 5.05
N GLY A 638 -33.16 -17.24 5.75
CA GLY A 638 -33.68 -18.51 5.24
C GLY A 638 -35.20 -18.56 5.29
N GLY A 639 -35.85 -18.66 4.12
CA GLY A 639 -37.32 -18.67 4.01
C GLY A 639 -37.97 -19.84 4.76
N GLU A 640 -37.43 -21.05 4.62
CA GLU A 640 -37.90 -22.24 5.34
C GLU A 640 -37.64 -22.15 6.85
N ALA A 641 -36.47 -21.64 7.27
CA ALA A 641 -36.20 -21.43 8.68
C ALA A 641 -37.19 -20.41 9.30
N CYS A 642 -37.53 -19.34 8.58
CA CYS A 642 -38.58 -18.41 9.01
C CYS A 642 -39.96 -19.05 9.08
N LEU A 643 -40.31 -19.92 8.13
CA LEU A 643 -41.56 -20.66 8.17
C LEU A 643 -41.68 -21.53 9.44
N HIS A 644 -40.64 -22.30 9.75
CA HIS A 644 -40.62 -23.13 10.96
C HIS A 644 -40.56 -22.29 12.25
N THR A 645 -39.88 -21.14 12.22
CA THR A 645 -39.90 -20.16 13.33
C THR A 645 -41.31 -19.67 13.60
N ALA A 646 -42.07 -19.33 12.56
CA ALA A 646 -43.45 -18.88 12.69
C ALA A 646 -44.37 -19.98 13.21
N LYS A 647 -44.15 -21.24 12.80
CA LYS A 647 -44.90 -22.42 13.30
C LYS A 647 -44.64 -22.70 14.78
N LEU A 648 -43.42 -22.44 15.27
CA LEU A 648 -43.02 -22.65 16.67
C LEU A 648 -42.89 -21.35 17.47
N PHE A 649 -43.58 -20.27 17.06
CA PHE A 649 -43.41 -18.95 17.64
C PHE A 649 -43.66 -18.91 19.15
N ASP A 650 -44.64 -19.68 19.64
CA ASP A 650 -45.00 -19.73 21.06
C ASP A 650 -43.91 -20.36 21.92
N HIS A 651 -43.03 -21.18 21.33
CA HIS A 651 -41.89 -21.81 21.99
C HIS A 651 -40.63 -20.94 22.00
N LEU A 652 -40.65 -19.77 21.36
CA LEU A 652 -39.53 -18.84 21.38
C LEU A 652 -39.34 -18.19 22.76
N PRO A 653 -38.08 -17.90 23.17
CA PRO A 653 -37.81 -17.05 24.31
C PRO A 653 -38.41 -15.65 24.13
N ASP A 654 -38.79 -14.99 25.23
CA ASP A 654 -39.44 -13.67 25.19
C ASP A 654 -38.62 -12.63 24.42
N LYS A 655 -37.30 -12.58 24.62
CA LYS A 655 -36.40 -11.70 23.84
C LYS A 655 -36.47 -11.95 22.32
N SER A 656 -36.67 -13.20 21.90
CA SER A 656 -36.81 -13.52 20.48
C SER A 656 -38.20 -13.14 19.97
N LYS A 657 -39.25 -13.34 20.78
CA LYS A 657 -40.61 -12.88 20.46
C LYS A 657 -40.65 -11.35 20.30
N GLU A 658 -40.02 -10.60 21.20
CA GLU A 658 -39.87 -9.14 21.09
C GLU A 658 -39.18 -8.72 19.78
N HIS A 659 -38.09 -9.40 19.38
CA HIS A 659 -37.39 -9.11 18.13
C HIS A 659 -38.26 -9.30 16.89
N PHE A 660 -39.07 -10.36 16.85
CA PHE A 660 -39.93 -10.68 15.70
C PHE A 660 -41.31 -10.00 15.76
N GLY A 661 -41.73 -9.54 16.94
CA GLY A 661 -43.04 -8.97 17.22
C GLY A 661 -44.13 -10.03 17.33
N ASP A 662 -44.53 -10.63 16.21
CA ASP A 662 -45.61 -11.62 16.14
C ASP A 662 -45.37 -12.65 15.03
N ALA A 663 -46.04 -13.80 15.12
CA ALA A 663 -45.91 -14.88 14.13
C ALA A 663 -46.29 -14.43 12.71
N GLY A 664 -47.24 -13.51 12.55
CA GLY A 664 -47.65 -12.96 11.24
C GLY A 664 -46.54 -12.17 10.55
N LYS A 665 -45.76 -11.39 11.29
CA LYS A 665 -44.54 -10.72 10.81
C LYS A 665 -43.48 -11.73 10.38
N VAL A 666 -43.34 -12.85 11.10
CA VAL A 666 -42.41 -13.92 10.72
C VAL A 666 -42.86 -14.62 9.44
N TYR A 667 -44.16 -14.90 9.26
CA TYR A 667 -44.70 -15.44 8.00
C TYR A 667 -44.47 -14.49 6.81
N ARG A 668 -44.68 -13.18 6.99
CA ARG A 668 -44.34 -12.17 5.96
C ARG A 668 -42.85 -12.19 5.61
N ARG A 669 -41.98 -12.34 6.61
CA ARG A 669 -40.53 -12.48 6.40
C ARG A 669 -40.19 -13.78 5.64
N ALA A 670 -40.82 -14.89 5.98
CA ALA A 670 -40.67 -16.16 5.26
C ALA A 670 -41.07 -16.02 3.78
N CYS A 671 -42.17 -15.32 3.51
CA CYS A 671 -42.61 -15.03 2.14
C CYS A 671 -41.58 -14.17 1.37
N LYS A 672 -41.09 -13.10 1.98
CA LYS A 672 -40.05 -12.23 1.39
C LYS A 672 -38.77 -13.00 1.04
N HIS A 673 -38.48 -14.07 1.77
CA HIS A 673 -37.35 -14.97 1.54
C HIS A 673 -37.70 -16.21 0.69
N GLY A 674 -38.81 -16.17 -0.05
CA GLY A 674 -39.15 -17.16 -1.08
C GLY A 674 -39.94 -18.39 -0.61
N SER A 675 -40.39 -18.44 0.66
CA SER A 675 -41.24 -19.54 1.12
C SER A 675 -42.67 -19.38 0.59
N LYS A 676 -43.11 -20.30 -0.28
CA LYS A 676 -44.49 -20.33 -0.80
C LYS A 676 -45.52 -20.54 0.30
N GLU A 677 -45.25 -21.45 1.25
CA GLU A 677 -46.13 -21.67 2.40
C GLU A 677 -46.15 -20.44 3.31
N GLY A 678 -45.00 -19.76 3.47
CA GLY A 678 -44.90 -18.49 4.18
C GLY A 678 -45.80 -17.42 3.56
N CYS A 679 -45.82 -17.30 2.23
CA CYS A 679 -46.71 -16.36 1.53
C CYS A 679 -48.20 -16.70 1.71
N ALA A 680 -48.56 -17.98 1.70
CA ALA A 680 -49.94 -18.41 1.90
C ALA A 680 -50.47 -18.15 3.33
N LYS A 681 -49.56 -18.16 4.31
CA LYS A 681 -49.89 -17.96 5.74
C LYS A 681 -49.65 -16.53 6.24
N ALA A 682 -49.04 -15.68 5.42
CA ALA A 682 -48.82 -14.28 5.76
C ALA A 682 -50.17 -13.53 5.87
N PRO A 683 -50.47 -12.87 6.99
CA PRO A 683 -51.66 -12.02 7.07
C PRO A 683 -51.54 -10.89 6.03
N ALA A 684 -52.69 -10.52 5.44
CA ALA A 684 -52.79 -9.36 4.55
C ALA A 684 -52.19 -8.10 5.23
N PRO A 685 -51.52 -7.23 4.45
CA PRO A 685 -50.81 -6.06 4.98
C PRO A 685 -51.71 -5.11 5.77
#